data_AF-A0A3A4W7S3-F1
#
_entry.id   AF-A0A3A4W7S3-F1
#
_cell.length_a   1.000
_cell.length_b   1.000
_cell.length_c   1.000
_cell.angle_alpha   90.00
_cell.angle_beta   90.00
_cell.angle_gamma   90.00
#
_symmetry.space_group_name_H-M   'P 1'
#
loop_
_entity.id
_entity.type
_entity.pdbx_description
1 polymer ?
#
loop_
_entity_poly.entity_id
_entity_poly.type
_entity_poly.pdbx_seq_one_letter_code
_entity_poly.pdbx_strand_id
1 'polypeptide(L)'
;MTFVLALLVLPSVPSATEAGREAVKRTQYGPVAQTLPKPPIVALAAGEPFRYATAFGRARALFGDRADRSAGLRMESEDRWLEFELVGSEGSSVTAGERSLEFKEPAGRLVRYERTGNRVKEEIVLPGPSAHAPVFRFASRGLKRALRRDGYHFYDARGEELFRVERPVVFDAAGRRGGATLRIDGEIARIDIEKKFLRTASYPVTVDPTIVSTASQAVPAGLSINRHIVRSSNGTLVFFYQSGAGLQYKTSTNNGSSWSAATNVDATTSNEFDLLIANDDIYLAYRGTASNSVHFRKLSYAGGSSWTLGPSIVVESGGTEKRTPAIVQQSSGTLWVFWHHRLGANNTVRVRSSANDGATWSASTVLANIGLPDSCTAVLYRDRPAVVYELNSGSLQARFWNGSSWTAAQAIVSGDDYDDYNWGSLATTDDGRLHLAYAPQGGGYIRYTSFDGSSWSPALTLSGAGGDRYPSLSTDGSKLWLYWSRRVGPDQYKIVYRKYSGGAWSDSPTAVTGPEEDAFARVWLYSPSPGPGYSETLVPNEYVGQGAAQGWRADDQSWSYTLPFDFPFYDTTRTSVYVCSNGFLDFTSADAEWNNTTAEFASRVMIAGLWDDIRTDGAAQPGEDIYVYEPDAHSVVFRWVGQTYWTNLPVDFEIRLFDDGTIKFNYNDGNTGLSPTVGVSSGNGTRYLLSAYDGAASLTNVQTSLIQPAPPSGSWTDRTAEAASTATGDVSLFAANGDACYLGLPAKFDYVYFDLLTPAGASVSPDWHYWDGAGWQPLTLTQNPAYGFTASGRIEFDAPAAWQQRSLGGSPDLYFVRITRQAGSVLTPPVANQFTSVRNNVAPTTASRDTSSIPVGWSEGIVSPYTVRYDALPVVDITLSISETYDRDGTLHSAAPFGVNFGDVDPQTGQYTVSPSPGQYAVRTLVMSDEVWSLYAQASGDLLDADGNTIPIGNLKWAPDGSSSWSSFVKAPASAPILLAQPQNFPSGLTFDFDYQLNLGWTTTGSNLDFTTAITYTAVND
;
A
#
# COMPACT_ATOMS: atom_id res chain seq x y z
N MET A 1 24.40 -46.59 4.40
CA MET A 1 24.07 -47.43 3.23
C MET A 1 24.25 -46.54 2.01
N THR A 2 25.15 -46.95 1.14
CA THR A 2 25.86 -46.18 0.11
C THR A 2 25.02 -45.97 -1.17
N PHE A 3 25.22 -44.83 -1.86
CA PHE A 3 25.25 -44.57 -3.33
C PHE A 3 25.07 -43.04 -3.50
N VAL A 4 26.01 -42.15 -3.89
CA VAL A 4 27.20 -42.08 -4.78
C VAL A 4 26.89 -41.85 -6.27
N LEU A 5 27.55 -40.78 -6.79
CA LEU A 5 27.90 -40.39 -8.19
C LEU A 5 26.83 -39.59 -8.97
N ALA A 6 27.03 -38.33 -9.43
CA ALA A 6 28.09 -37.72 -10.28
C ALA A 6 27.49 -37.39 -11.67
N LEU A 7 27.92 -36.45 -12.51
CA LEU A 7 28.80 -35.25 -12.48
C LEU A 7 28.74 -34.72 -13.95
N LEU A 8 29.22 -33.50 -14.17
CA LEU A 8 29.88 -32.97 -15.38
C LEU A 8 29.08 -32.34 -16.56
N VAL A 9 29.21 -30.99 -16.63
CA VAL A 9 30.04 -30.20 -17.59
C VAL A 9 29.41 -29.51 -18.83
N LEU A 10 29.54 -28.17 -18.75
CA LEU A 10 29.64 -27.01 -19.69
C LEU A 10 30.44 -27.29 -21.02
N PRO A 11 30.66 -26.35 -22.01
CA PRO A 11 30.59 -24.87 -21.98
C PRO A 11 30.19 -24.09 -23.30
N SER A 12 30.09 -22.76 -23.14
CA SER A 12 30.55 -21.63 -24.02
C SER A 12 29.89 -21.20 -25.36
N VAL A 13 29.29 -19.97 -25.36
CA VAL A 13 29.46 -18.70 -26.19
C VAL A 13 29.94 -18.78 -27.68
N PRO A 14 29.81 -17.77 -28.61
CA PRO A 14 29.29 -16.37 -28.52
C PRO A 14 28.62 -15.68 -29.78
N SER A 15 28.10 -14.46 -29.52
CA SER A 15 28.17 -13.19 -30.33
C SER A 15 27.35 -12.92 -31.62
N ALA A 16 27.13 -11.59 -31.80
CA ALA A 16 26.91 -10.79 -33.02
C ALA A 16 25.43 -10.53 -33.43
N THR A 17 24.97 -9.33 -33.82
CA THR A 17 25.59 -8.01 -34.06
C THR A 17 24.51 -6.93 -34.24
N GLU A 18 24.92 -5.67 -34.04
CA GLU A 18 24.29 -4.38 -34.40
C GLU A 18 23.60 -4.31 -35.79
N ALA A 19 22.61 -3.42 -35.95
CA ALA A 19 22.80 -2.12 -36.64
C ALA A 19 21.51 -1.49 -37.24
N GLY A 20 21.21 -0.26 -36.80
CA GLY A 20 20.66 0.84 -37.63
C GLY A 20 19.14 0.99 -37.77
N ARG A 21 18.55 2.19 -37.87
CA ARG A 21 19.03 3.58 -37.85
C ARG A 21 17.85 4.55 -37.60
N GLU A 22 18.14 5.61 -36.85
CA GLU A 22 17.72 7.03 -37.01
C GLU A 22 16.24 7.52 -36.97
N ALA A 23 15.93 8.19 -35.85
CA ALA A 23 15.74 9.66 -35.68
C ALA A 23 14.92 10.51 -36.67
N VAL A 24 13.90 11.19 -36.12
CA VAL A 24 13.62 12.62 -36.40
C VAL A 24 13.33 13.36 -35.08
N LYS A 25 14.16 14.36 -34.76
CA LYS A 25 13.96 15.37 -33.70
C LYS A 25 13.21 16.59 -34.27
N ARG A 26 12.28 17.17 -33.50
CA ARG A 26 12.09 18.64 -33.35
C ARG A 26 11.20 19.02 -32.13
N THR A 27 11.90 19.32 -31.03
CA THR A 27 11.84 20.46 -30.07
C THR A 27 10.53 21.22 -29.68
N GLN A 28 10.27 21.23 -28.34
CA GLN A 28 9.80 22.29 -27.38
C GLN A 28 8.59 23.21 -27.72
N TYR A 29 7.60 23.48 -26.84
CA TYR A 29 7.63 24.04 -25.46
C TYR A 29 6.36 23.65 -24.63
N GLY A 30 6.49 23.59 -23.29
CA GLY A 30 5.40 23.35 -22.30
C GLY A 30 4.40 24.52 -22.10
N PRO A 31 3.33 24.34 -21.28
CA PRO A 31 3.48 24.24 -19.82
C PRO A 31 2.73 23.07 -19.16
N VAL A 32 3.11 22.82 -17.91
CA VAL A 32 2.62 21.77 -17.00
C VAL A 32 1.17 22.01 -16.56
N ALA A 33 0.33 20.97 -16.67
CA ALA A 33 -0.88 20.77 -15.88
C ALA A 33 -0.92 19.29 -15.45
N GLN A 34 -0.78 19.03 -14.15
CA GLN A 34 -0.98 17.68 -13.57
C GLN A 34 -2.47 17.34 -13.60
N THR A 35 -2.85 16.32 -14.38
CA THR A 35 -4.16 15.68 -14.30
C THR A 35 -4.11 14.56 -13.25
N LEU A 36 -4.86 14.73 -12.17
CA LEU A 36 -5.21 13.66 -11.21
C LEU A 36 -6.00 12.54 -11.94
N PRO A 37 -5.85 11.25 -11.59
CA PRO A 37 -6.60 10.20 -12.26
C PRO A 37 -8.10 10.29 -11.89
N LYS A 38 -8.95 10.29 -12.92
CA LYS A 38 -10.41 10.30 -12.81
C LYS A 38 -10.94 8.99 -12.19
N PRO A 39 -12.01 9.02 -11.40
CA PRO A 39 -12.66 7.81 -10.89
C PRO A 39 -13.24 6.96 -12.05
N PRO A 40 -13.19 5.61 -12.01
CA PRO A 40 -13.57 4.79 -13.14
C PRO A 40 -15.10 4.69 -13.31
N ILE A 41 -15.54 4.88 -14.54
CA ILE A 41 -16.88 4.59 -15.04
C ILE A 41 -16.96 3.08 -15.33
N VAL A 42 -17.90 2.35 -14.72
CA VAL A 42 -18.10 0.91 -15.02
C VAL A 42 -19.08 0.78 -16.19
N ALA A 43 -18.54 0.69 -17.41
CA ALA A 43 -19.30 0.14 -18.53
C ALA A 43 -19.54 -1.35 -18.25
N LEU A 44 -20.78 -1.82 -18.37
CA LEU A 44 -21.09 -3.23 -18.15
C LEU A 44 -20.38 -4.12 -19.18
N ALA A 45 -20.20 -5.41 -18.91
CA ALA A 45 -19.57 -6.38 -19.83
C ALA A 45 -20.51 -6.73 -21.02
N ALA A 46 -19.96 -7.23 -22.13
CA ALA A 46 -20.75 -7.58 -23.31
C ALA A 46 -21.66 -8.78 -23.01
N GLY A 47 -22.98 -8.57 -23.08
CA GLY A 47 -24.00 -9.57 -22.75
C GLY A 47 -24.92 -9.16 -21.60
N GLU A 48 -24.51 -8.22 -20.75
CA GLU A 48 -25.43 -7.57 -19.80
C GLU A 48 -26.42 -6.70 -20.58
N PRO A 49 -27.73 -6.77 -20.27
CA PRO A 49 -28.73 -6.01 -20.99
C PRO A 49 -28.52 -4.52 -20.79
N PHE A 50 -27.73 -4.04 -19.82
CA PHE A 50 -27.52 -2.61 -19.63
C PHE A 50 -26.15 -2.08 -20.08
N ARG A 51 -26.06 -0.78 -20.42
CA ARG A 51 -24.80 -0.13 -20.84
C ARG A 51 -23.95 0.36 -19.68
N TYR A 52 -24.59 0.85 -18.63
CA TYR A 52 -23.92 1.45 -17.47
C TYR A 52 -24.62 1.05 -16.18
N ALA A 53 -23.87 0.81 -15.11
CA ALA A 53 -24.42 0.48 -13.80
C ALA A 53 -23.81 1.37 -12.71
N THR A 54 -24.61 1.82 -11.76
CA THR A 54 -24.14 2.59 -10.61
C THR A 54 -24.92 2.23 -9.35
N ALA A 55 -24.23 2.08 -8.22
CA ALA A 55 -24.88 1.79 -6.94
C ALA A 55 -25.57 3.03 -6.32
N PHE A 56 -26.66 2.82 -5.58
CA PHE A 56 -27.61 3.81 -5.04
C PHE A 56 -28.27 3.33 -3.72
N GLY A 57 -27.67 3.61 -2.56
CA GLY A 57 -28.20 3.09 -1.28
C GLY A 57 -28.19 1.56 -1.25
N ARG A 58 -29.31 0.93 -0.86
CA ARG A 58 -29.53 -0.54 -1.01
C ARG A 58 -29.88 -0.98 -2.44
N ALA A 59 -29.93 -0.06 -3.40
CA ALA A 59 -30.27 -0.33 -4.79
C ALA A 59 -29.07 -0.07 -5.72
N ARG A 60 -29.15 -0.49 -6.98
CA ARG A 60 -28.29 -0.07 -8.09
C ARG A 60 -29.16 0.32 -9.27
N ALA A 61 -28.72 1.32 -10.01
CA ALA A 61 -29.37 1.81 -11.22
C ALA A 61 -28.56 1.34 -12.43
N LEU A 62 -29.21 0.64 -13.35
CA LEU A 62 -28.66 0.20 -14.63
C LEU A 62 -29.28 1.05 -15.74
N PHE A 63 -28.48 1.55 -16.68
CA PHE A 63 -28.89 2.53 -17.68
C PHE A 63 -28.60 2.07 -19.11
N GLY A 64 -29.61 2.23 -19.96
CA GLY A 64 -29.69 1.88 -21.38
C GLY A 64 -29.69 0.40 -21.66
N ASP A 65 -30.47 -0.10 -22.63
CA ASP A 65 -30.26 -1.47 -23.09
C ASP A 65 -29.01 -1.54 -23.98
N ARG A 66 -28.07 -2.44 -23.69
CA ARG A 66 -26.84 -2.60 -24.47
C ARG A 66 -27.11 -3.30 -25.79
N ALA A 67 -27.95 -4.35 -25.77
CA ALA A 67 -28.27 -5.17 -26.93
C ALA A 67 -29.01 -4.32 -27.97
N ASP A 68 -30.01 -3.57 -27.54
CA ASP A 68 -30.83 -2.76 -28.45
C ASP A 68 -30.33 -1.31 -28.57
N ARG A 69 -29.36 -0.90 -27.76
CA ARG A 69 -28.93 0.50 -27.64
C ARG A 69 -30.05 1.48 -27.28
N SER A 70 -31.10 1.00 -26.61
CA SER A 70 -32.24 1.80 -26.21
C SER A 70 -31.95 2.61 -24.94
N ALA A 71 -32.63 3.75 -24.78
CA ALA A 71 -32.59 4.56 -23.58
C ALA A 71 -33.52 3.93 -22.52
N GLY A 72 -32.93 3.28 -21.52
CA GLY A 72 -33.65 2.60 -20.45
C GLY A 72 -33.03 2.84 -19.09
N LEU A 73 -33.78 2.56 -18.03
CA LEU A 73 -33.36 2.64 -16.64
C LEU A 73 -33.99 1.50 -15.86
N ARG A 74 -33.17 0.66 -15.24
CA ARG A 74 -33.58 -0.28 -14.22
C ARG A 74 -33.06 0.15 -12.86
N MET A 75 -33.93 0.19 -11.87
CA MET A 75 -33.54 0.28 -10.48
C MET A 75 -33.78 -1.06 -9.80
N GLU A 76 -32.75 -1.62 -9.18
CA GLU A 76 -32.82 -2.93 -8.52
C GLU A 76 -32.23 -2.89 -7.12
N SER A 77 -32.84 -3.59 -6.17
CA SER A 77 -32.40 -3.74 -4.79
C SER A 77 -32.60 -5.21 -4.41
N GLU A 78 -31.50 -5.91 -4.17
CA GLU A 78 -31.46 -7.38 -4.06
C GLU A 78 -32.07 -8.05 -5.32
N ASP A 79 -33.13 -8.85 -5.19
CA ASP A 79 -33.84 -9.50 -6.29
C ASP A 79 -35.06 -8.71 -6.82
N ARG A 80 -35.34 -7.55 -6.22
CA ARG A 80 -36.50 -6.69 -6.51
C ARG A 80 -36.07 -5.55 -7.41
N TRP A 81 -36.88 -5.24 -8.42
CA TRP A 81 -36.52 -4.19 -9.36
C TRP A 81 -37.71 -3.62 -10.10
N LEU A 82 -37.53 -2.43 -10.65
CA LEU A 82 -38.41 -1.84 -11.65
C LEU A 82 -37.57 -1.30 -12.80
N GLU A 83 -38.13 -1.33 -14.00
CA GLU A 83 -37.43 -1.06 -15.25
C GLU A 83 -38.32 -0.26 -16.18
N PHE A 84 -37.72 0.74 -16.82
CA PHE A 84 -38.32 1.57 -17.85
C PHE A 84 -37.42 1.56 -19.08
N GLU A 85 -38.00 1.36 -20.26
CA GLU A 85 -37.25 1.41 -21.52
C GLU A 85 -38.01 2.24 -22.54
N LEU A 86 -37.43 3.32 -23.04
CA LEU A 86 -38.10 4.25 -23.96
C LEU A 86 -38.30 3.61 -25.34
N VAL A 87 -39.56 3.53 -25.79
CA VAL A 87 -39.92 2.91 -27.07
C VAL A 87 -39.42 3.77 -28.25
N GLY A 88 -38.81 3.11 -29.24
CA GLY A 88 -38.27 3.76 -30.44
C GLY A 88 -36.89 4.39 -30.23
N SER A 89 -36.23 4.11 -29.10
CA SER A 89 -34.88 4.56 -28.80
C SER A 89 -33.81 3.53 -29.17
N GLU A 90 -34.20 2.38 -29.73
CA GLU A 90 -33.29 1.35 -30.21
C GLU A 90 -32.30 1.93 -31.24
N GLY A 91 -31.03 1.55 -31.15
CA GLY A 91 -29.95 2.05 -32.00
C GLY A 91 -29.42 3.44 -31.62
N SER A 92 -29.83 4.01 -30.47
CA SER A 92 -29.33 5.32 -30.03
C SER A 92 -27.81 5.34 -29.87
N SER A 93 -27.22 6.49 -30.22
CA SER A 93 -25.82 6.74 -29.90
C SER A 93 -25.72 7.16 -28.43
N VAL A 94 -24.78 6.57 -27.70
CA VAL A 94 -24.67 6.73 -26.24
C VAL A 94 -23.34 7.35 -25.90
N THR A 95 -23.37 8.41 -25.09
CA THR A 95 -22.19 9.08 -24.56
C THR A 95 -22.24 9.03 -23.03
N ALA A 96 -21.20 8.47 -22.41
CA ALA A 96 -21.08 8.41 -20.96
C ALA A 96 -20.25 9.58 -20.43
N GLY A 97 -20.76 10.26 -19.39
CA GLY A 97 -20.06 11.26 -18.58
C GLY A 97 -19.81 10.75 -17.16
N GLU A 98 -19.08 11.52 -16.35
CA GLU A 98 -18.66 11.10 -14.99
C GLU A 98 -19.83 10.80 -14.02
N ARG A 99 -21.02 11.39 -14.24
CA ARG A 99 -22.24 11.18 -13.43
C ARG A 99 -23.53 11.07 -14.25
N SER A 100 -23.42 10.99 -15.57
CA SER A 100 -24.55 11.03 -16.49
C SER A 100 -24.37 10.12 -17.70
N LEU A 101 -25.47 9.64 -18.27
CA LEU A 101 -25.49 8.86 -19.51
C LEU A 101 -26.46 9.52 -20.49
N GLU A 102 -25.97 9.88 -21.68
CA GLU A 102 -26.75 10.57 -22.70
C GLU A 102 -26.96 9.69 -23.93
N PHE A 103 -28.21 9.54 -24.35
CA PHE A 103 -28.66 8.89 -25.56
C PHE A 103 -29.11 9.96 -26.55
N LYS A 104 -28.50 9.98 -27.72
CA LYS A 104 -29.02 10.72 -28.87
C LYS A 104 -29.70 9.73 -29.79
N GLU A 105 -31.03 9.86 -29.85
CA GLU A 105 -31.88 8.97 -30.62
C GLU A 105 -31.76 9.26 -32.12
N PRO A 106 -31.95 8.25 -32.98
CA PRO A 106 -31.96 8.43 -34.44
C PRO A 106 -33.02 9.42 -34.94
N ALA A 107 -34.14 9.58 -34.19
CA ALA A 107 -35.21 10.53 -34.49
C ALA A 107 -34.91 11.98 -34.04
N GLY A 108 -33.72 12.26 -33.50
CA GLY A 108 -33.28 13.60 -33.10
C GLY A 108 -33.68 14.03 -31.68
N ARG A 109 -34.26 13.12 -30.87
CA ARG A 109 -34.52 13.32 -29.43
C ARG A 109 -33.23 13.06 -28.63
N LEU A 110 -33.08 13.74 -27.50
CA LEU A 110 -31.99 13.53 -26.56
C LEU A 110 -32.57 13.06 -25.22
N VAL A 111 -32.04 11.96 -24.69
CA VAL A 111 -32.39 11.43 -23.36
C VAL A 111 -31.14 11.41 -22.51
N ARG A 112 -31.15 12.06 -21.34
CA ARG A 112 -30.03 12.04 -20.42
C ARG A 112 -30.47 11.55 -19.05
N TYR A 113 -29.71 10.62 -18.49
CA TYR A 113 -29.86 10.16 -17.12
C TYR A 113 -28.76 10.77 -16.25
N GLU A 114 -29.10 11.30 -15.08
CA GLU A 114 -28.13 11.89 -14.14
C GLU A 114 -28.35 11.43 -12.70
N ARG A 115 -27.26 11.03 -12.03
CA ARG A 115 -27.27 10.58 -10.63
C ARG A 115 -27.16 11.77 -9.66
N THR A 116 -28.12 11.90 -8.74
CA THR A 116 -28.10 12.91 -7.65
C THR A 116 -28.52 12.34 -6.28
N GLY A 117 -27.56 12.09 -5.37
CA GLY A 117 -27.84 11.67 -3.99
C GLY A 117 -28.44 10.27 -3.89
N ASN A 118 -29.74 10.18 -3.53
CA ASN A 118 -30.60 8.98 -3.58
C ASN A 118 -31.61 8.98 -4.77
N ARG A 119 -31.47 9.90 -5.74
CA ARG A 119 -32.31 10.03 -6.95
C ARG A 119 -31.59 9.82 -8.27
N VAL A 120 -32.30 9.27 -9.26
CA VAL A 120 -31.94 9.27 -10.67
C VAL A 120 -32.89 10.23 -11.41
N LYS A 121 -32.33 11.27 -12.02
CA LYS A 121 -33.08 12.22 -12.86
C LYS A 121 -33.00 11.82 -14.32
N GLU A 122 -34.06 12.07 -15.07
CA GLU A 122 -34.10 11.87 -16.51
C GLU A 122 -34.41 13.19 -17.22
N GLU A 123 -33.79 13.44 -18.36
CA GLU A 123 -34.03 14.64 -19.18
C GLU A 123 -34.32 14.19 -20.60
N ILE A 124 -35.57 14.32 -21.06
CA ILE A 124 -36.00 13.92 -22.40
C ILE A 124 -36.36 15.15 -23.22
N VAL A 125 -35.63 15.37 -24.32
CA VAL A 125 -35.71 16.56 -25.16
C VAL A 125 -36.46 16.24 -26.45
N LEU A 126 -37.63 16.86 -26.64
CA LEU A 126 -38.46 16.76 -27.84
C LEU A 126 -38.09 17.89 -28.81
N PRO A 127 -37.62 17.60 -30.04
CA PRO A 127 -37.07 18.62 -30.94
C PRO A 127 -38.14 19.40 -31.74
N GLY A 128 -39.38 18.92 -31.80
CA GLY A 128 -40.41 19.55 -32.60
C GLY A 128 -41.84 19.07 -32.33
N PRO A 129 -42.86 19.73 -32.92
CA PRO A 129 -44.28 19.49 -32.63
C PRO A 129 -44.83 18.16 -33.14
N SER A 130 -44.12 17.49 -34.05
CA SER A 130 -44.42 16.13 -34.49
C SER A 130 -43.79 15.05 -33.62
N ALA A 131 -42.91 15.40 -32.66
CA ALA A 131 -42.28 14.43 -31.77
C ALA A 131 -43.34 13.81 -30.84
N HIS A 132 -43.46 12.48 -30.88
CA HIS A 132 -44.40 11.76 -30.04
C HIS A 132 -44.01 11.87 -28.56
N ALA A 133 -45.02 11.93 -27.68
CA ALA A 133 -44.81 11.97 -26.24
C ALA A 133 -44.09 10.68 -25.77
N PRO A 134 -43.24 10.74 -24.73
CA PRO A 134 -42.47 9.58 -24.29
C PRO A 134 -43.36 8.41 -23.86
N VAL A 135 -43.10 7.24 -24.45
CA VAL A 135 -43.74 5.96 -24.11
C VAL A 135 -42.65 4.98 -23.77
N PHE A 136 -42.78 4.29 -22.64
CA PHE A 136 -41.81 3.33 -22.12
C PHE A 136 -42.44 1.95 -22.01
N ARG A 137 -41.65 0.91 -22.27
CA ARG A 137 -41.92 -0.43 -21.74
C ARG A 137 -41.62 -0.39 -20.24
N PHE A 138 -42.50 -0.99 -19.45
CA PHE A 138 -42.39 -1.01 -17.99
C PHE A 138 -42.45 -2.45 -17.48
N ALA A 139 -41.49 -2.81 -16.64
CA ALA A 139 -41.48 -4.07 -15.93
C ALA A 139 -41.10 -3.87 -14.46
N SER A 140 -41.57 -4.77 -13.60
CA SER A 140 -41.16 -4.78 -12.19
C SER A 140 -41.25 -6.18 -11.60
N ARG A 141 -40.34 -6.50 -10.67
CA ARG A 141 -40.27 -7.78 -9.96
C ARG A 141 -40.25 -7.55 -8.47
N GLY A 142 -41.09 -8.31 -7.75
CA GLY A 142 -41.11 -8.34 -6.29
C GLY A 142 -41.61 -7.04 -5.63
N LEU A 143 -42.28 -6.17 -6.39
CA LEU A 143 -42.77 -4.86 -5.92
C LEU A 143 -44.29 -4.73 -6.06
N LYS A 144 -44.93 -4.13 -5.07
CA LYS A 144 -46.32 -3.70 -5.08
C LYS A 144 -46.39 -2.21 -5.38
N ARG A 145 -47.19 -1.83 -6.39
CA ARG A 145 -47.34 -0.46 -6.88
C ARG A 145 -48.55 0.24 -6.26
N ALA A 146 -48.38 1.50 -5.86
CA ALA A 146 -49.48 2.39 -5.47
C ALA A 146 -49.37 3.76 -6.18
N LEU A 147 -50.47 4.27 -6.73
CA LEU A 147 -50.56 5.63 -7.26
C LEU A 147 -50.95 6.60 -6.15
N ARG A 148 -50.17 7.66 -5.95
CA ARG A 148 -50.43 8.73 -4.99
C ARG A 148 -50.44 10.10 -5.67
N ARG A 149 -50.64 11.15 -4.87
CA ARG A 149 -50.75 12.55 -5.36
C ARG A 149 -49.43 13.05 -5.96
N ASP A 150 -48.30 12.51 -5.54
CA ASP A 150 -46.95 12.92 -5.91
C ASP A 150 -46.26 11.99 -6.92
N GLY A 151 -46.81 10.80 -7.18
CA GLY A 151 -46.25 9.86 -8.13
C GLY A 151 -46.66 8.40 -7.88
N TYR A 152 -45.88 7.47 -8.43
CA TYR A 152 -46.03 6.04 -8.18
C TYR A 152 -45.01 5.57 -7.15
N HIS A 153 -45.49 4.84 -6.14
CA HIS A 153 -44.69 4.31 -5.03
C HIS A 153 -44.61 2.80 -5.13
N PHE A 154 -43.43 2.24 -4.87
CA PHE A 154 -43.14 0.81 -5.04
C PHE A 154 -42.62 0.23 -3.73
N TYR A 155 -43.41 -0.70 -3.19
CA TYR A 155 -43.16 -1.33 -1.91
C TYR A 155 -42.75 -2.78 -2.11
N ASP A 156 -41.92 -3.31 -1.23
CA ASP A 156 -41.67 -4.74 -1.19
C ASP A 156 -42.85 -5.55 -0.62
N ALA A 157 -42.67 -6.87 -0.53
CA ALA A 157 -43.67 -7.76 0.05
C ALA A 157 -44.01 -7.46 1.53
N ARG A 158 -43.11 -6.78 2.26
CA ARG A 158 -43.22 -6.43 3.69
C ARG A 158 -43.81 -5.03 3.91
N GLY A 159 -44.04 -4.27 2.83
CA GLY A 159 -44.58 -2.92 2.88
C GLY A 159 -43.52 -1.81 3.02
N GLU A 160 -42.24 -2.13 2.88
CA GLU A 160 -41.14 -1.16 2.85
C GLU A 160 -41.10 -0.50 1.47
N GLU A 161 -41.11 0.83 1.42
CA GLU A 161 -40.93 1.58 0.17
C GLU A 161 -39.48 1.46 -0.26
N LEU A 162 -39.24 0.88 -1.43
CA LEU A 162 -37.89 0.74 -1.98
C LEU A 162 -37.60 1.79 -3.06
N PHE A 163 -38.63 2.13 -3.83
CA PHE A 163 -38.53 3.06 -4.94
C PHE A 163 -39.76 3.95 -5.05
N ARG A 164 -39.53 5.19 -5.50
CA ARG A 164 -40.60 6.14 -5.85
C ARG A 164 -40.33 6.81 -7.18
N VAL A 165 -41.31 6.82 -8.07
CA VAL A 165 -41.29 7.54 -9.36
C VAL A 165 -42.14 8.79 -9.22
N GLU A 166 -41.51 9.95 -9.27
CA GLU A 166 -42.15 11.26 -9.09
C GLU A 166 -42.93 11.68 -10.35
N ARG A 167 -43.90 12.60 -10.22
CA ARG A 167 -44.67 13.11 -11.38
C ARG A 167 -43.77 13.87 -12.37
N PRO A 168 -43.89 13.63 -13.70
CA PRO A 168 -43.06 14.31 -14.69
C PRO A 168 -43.27 15.82 -14.71
N VAL A 169 -42.18 16.56 -14.94
CA VAL A 169 -42.21 18.00 -15.15
C VAL A 169 -41.84 18.33 -16.59
N VAL A 170 -42.51 19.31 -17.20
CA VAL A 170 -42.29 19.70 -18.61
C VAL A 170 -42.09 21.20 -18.76
N PHE A 171 -41.09 21.60 -19.55
CA PHE A 171 -40.80 22.99 -19.91
C PHE A 171 -40.53 23.13 -21.41
N ASP A 172 -40.93 24.26 -22.01
CA ASP A 172 -40.50 24.62 -23.36
C ASP A 172 -39.18 25.41 -23.34
N ALA A 173 -38.57 25.66 -24.50
CA ALA A 173 -37.28 26.36 -24.62
C ALA A 173 -37.31 27.81 -24.11
N ALA A 174 -38.51 28.40 -23.95
CA ALA A 174 -38.68 29.73 -23.36
C ALA A 174 -38.91 29.66 -21.83
N GLY A 175 -38.82 28.47 -21.23
CA GLY A 175 -39.02 28.22 -19.80
C GLY A 175 -40.48 28.13 -19.38
N ARG A 176 -41.44 28.07 -20.31
CA ARG A 176 -42.87 27.97 -20.00
C ARG A 176 -43.20 26.54 -19.56
N ARG A 177 -43.78 26.39 -18.38
CA ARG A 177 -44.16 25.07 -17.84
C ARG A 177 -45.43 24.52 -18.50
N GLY A 178 -45.40 23.25 -18.88
CA GLY A 178 -46.54 22.49 -19.40
C GLY A 178 -47.10 21.49 -18.38
N GLY A 179 -48.34 21.06 -18.58
CA GLY A 179 -48.93 19.95 -17.82
C GLY A 179 -48.51 18.60 -18.40
N ALA A 180 -48.11 17.66 -17.54
CA ALA A 180 -47.83 16.28 -17.91
C ALA A 180 -48.25 15.30 -16.81
N THR A 181 -48.63 14.08 -17.22
CA THR A 181 -48.95 12.98 -16.31
C THR A 181 -48.29 11.70 -16.76
N LEU A 182 -47.67 10.97 -15.84
CA LEU A 182 -47.24 9.60 -16.05
C LEU A 182 -48.42 8.66 -15.76
N ARG A 183 -48.68 7.72 -16.67
CA ARG A 183 -49.64 6.62 -16.49
C ARG A 183 -48.92 5.31 -16.72
N ILE A 184 -49.14 4.32 -15.86
CA ILE A 184 -48.57 2.97 -16.02
C ILE A 184 -49.70 1.93 -16.08
N ASP A 185 -49.93 1.38 -17.27
CA ASP A 185 -51.00 0.45 -17.60
C ASP A 185 -50.40 -0.86 -18.11
N GLY A 186 -50.43 -1.90 -17.26
CA GLY A 186 -49.76 -3.17 -17.54
C GLY A 186 -48.25 -2.97 -17.75
N GLU A 187 -47.76 -3.37 -18.92
CA GLU A 187 -46.35 -3.31 -19.33
C GLU A 187 -45.97 -2.00 -20.03
N ILE A 188 -46.86 -0.99 -20.05
CA ILE A 188 -46.61 0.29 -20.72
C ILE A 188 -46.71 1.45 -19.73
N ALA A 189 -45.69 2.32 -19.74
CA ALA A 189 -45.70 3.60 -19.05
C ALA A 189 -45.71 4.76 -20.07
N ARG A 190 -46.64 5.70 -19.96
CA ARG A 190 -46.78 6.82 -20.91
C ARG A 190 -46.80 8.16 -20.20
N ILE A 191 -46.03 9.12 -20.74
CA ILE A 191 -46.11 10.52 -20.34
C ILE A 191 -47.06 11.25 -21.29
N ASP A 192 -48.23 11.61 -20.79
CA ASP A 192 -49.21 12.43 -21.53
C ASP A 192 -48.93 13.91 -21.28
N ILE A 193 -48.44 14.61 -22.32
CA ILE A 193 -48.22 16.06 -22.30
C ILE A 193 -49.44 16.77 -22.89
N GLU A 194 -49.85 17.90 -22.30
CA GLU A 194 -51.02 18.66 -22.79
C GLU A 194 -50.88 19.07 -24.27
N LYS A 195 -51.80 18.60 -25.12
CA LYS A 195 -51.78 18.89 -26.58
C LYS A 195 -51.79 20.38 -26.91
N LYS A 196 -52.47 21.20 -26.10
CA LYS A 196 -52.51 22.67 -26.26
C LYS A 196 -51.14 23.30 -25.99
N PHE A 197 -50.37 22.74 -25.05
CA PHE A 197 -49.03 23.21 -24.72
C PHE A 197 -48.08 22.94 -25.90
N LEU A 198 -48.08 21.72 -26.43
CA LEU A 198 -47.22 21.32 -27.55
C LEU A 198 -47.46 22.14 -28.83
N ARG A 199 -48.70 22.54 -29.13
CA ARG A 199 -48.99 23.35 -30.33
C ARG A 199 -48.42 24.77 -30.30
N THR A 200 -48.15 25.29 -29.11
CA THR A 200 -47.68 26.67 -28.90
C THR A 200 -46.31 26.74 -28.22
N ALA A 201 -45.67 25.60 -27.97
CA ALA A 201 -44.40 25.51 -27.26
C ALA A 201 -43.25 26.00 -28.15
N SER A 202 -42.28 26.67 -27.55
CA SER A 202 -41.00 26.93 -28.20
C SER A 202 -40.13 25.68 -28.08
N TYR A 203 -39.73 25.09 -29.21
CA TYR A 203 -38.94 23.87 -29.22
C TYR A 203 -37.44 24.15 -29.10
N PRO A 204 -36.65 23.25 -28.48
CA PRO A 204 -37.07 21.94 -27.96
C PRO A 204 -37.84 22.02 -26.61
N VAL A 205 -38.66 21.00 -26.33
CA VAL A 205 -39.39 20.83 -25.05
C VAL A 205 -38.70 19.76 -24.22
N THR A 206 -38.44 20.02 -22.94
CA THR A 206 -37.78 19.09 -22.02
C THR A 206 -38.77 18.48 -21.03
N VAL A 207 -38.65 17.17 -20.79
CA VAL A 207 -39.49 16.36 -19.90
C VAL A 207 -38.59 15.65 -18.89
N ASP A 208 -38.87 15.78 -17.58
CA ASP A 208 -38.10 15.15 -16.49
C ASP A 208 -38.98 14.28 -15.59
N PRO A 209 -38.95 12.94 -15.77
CA PRO A 209 -39.36 11.97 -14.76
C PRO A 209 -38.16 11.59 -13.84
N THR A 210 -38.37 11.57 -12.52
CA THR A 210 -37.32 11.28 -11.52
C THR A 210 -37.68 10.05 -10.67
N ILE A 211 -36.70 9.18 -10.40
CA ILE A 211 -36.85 7.98 -9.54
C ILE A 211 -35.97 8.10 -8.28
N VAL A 212 -36.47 7.69 -7.11
CA VAL A 212 -35.80 7.84 -5.80
C VAL A 212 -35.67 6.49 -5.08
N SER A 213 -34.51 6.18 -4.51
CA SER A 213 -34.26 5.07 -3.58
C SER A 213 -34.35 5.54 -2.12
N THR A 214 -34.96 4.74 -1.24
CA THR A 214 -35.43 5.20 0.09
C THR A 214 -34.80 4.50 1.30
N ALA A 215 -33.80 3.61 1.13
CA ALA A 215 -33.19 2.84 2.23
C ALA A 215 -31.77 3.32 2.65
N SER A 216 -31.50 3.44 3.96
CA SER A 216 -30.24 3.89 4.57
C SER A 216 -29.73 2.97 5.69
N GLN A 217 -28.41 2.83 5.91
CA GLN A 217 -27.84 2.46 7.22
C GLN A 217 -26.41 3.00 7.46
N ALA A 218 -26.13 3.33 8.72
CA ALA A 218 -24.82 3.51 9.33
C ALA A 218 -24.56 2.40 10.37
N VAL A 219 -23.30 1.99 10.51
CA VAL A 219 -22.83 0.91 11.41
C VAL A 219 -21.93 1.53 12.48
N PRO A 220 -21.98 1.05 13.73
CA PRO A 220 -20.78 1.04 14.58
C PRO A 220 -20.30 -0.39 14.83
N ALA A 221 -18.99 -0.53 14.88
CA ALA A 221 -18.32 -1.78 15.19
C ALA A 221 -17.46 -1.64 16.45
N GLY A 222 -17.90 -2.25 17.54
CA GLY A 222 -17.07 -2.63 18.68
C GLY A 222 -16.47 -1.54 19.56
N LEU A 223 -16.48 -1.81 20.86
CA LEU A 223 -15.96 -0.90 21.87
C LEU A 223 -14.43 -0.80 21.84
N SER A 224 -13.88 0.13 21.07
CA SER A 224 -12.68 0.83 21.51
C SER A 224 -13.16 1.86 22.51
N ILE A 225 -13.29 1.45 23.78
CA ILE A 225 -13.93 2.24 24.85
C ILE A 225 -13.42 3.69 24.94
N ASN A 226 -12.23 3.97 24.38
CA ASN A 226 -11.58 5.26 24.42
C ASN A 226 -11.44 5.99 23.06
N ARG A 227 -11.75 5.36 21.90
CA ARG A 227 -11.45 5.96 20.57
C ARG A 227 -12.39 5.50 19.46
N HIS A 228 -12.90 6.44 18.69
CA HIS A 228 -13.79 6.18 17.56
C HIS A 228 -13.46 7.05 16.38
N ILE A 229 -13.57 6.53 15.16
CA ILE A 229 -13.45 7.33 13.94
C ILE A 229 -14.69 7.14 13.09
N VAL A 230 -15.22 8.22 12.53
CA VAL A 230 -16.33 8.20 11.57
C VAL A 230 -15.99 9.01 10.34
N ARG A 231 -16.62 8.67 9.22
CA ARG A 231 -16.50 9.39 7.96
C ARG A 231 -17.85 9.97 7.58
N SER A 232 -17.89 11.27 7.34
CA SER A 232 -19.07 11.94 6.81
C SER A 232 -19.24 11.70 5.31
N SER A 233 -20.42 11.95 4.79
CA SER A 233 -20.79 11.74 3.38
C SER A 233 -19.93 12.53 2.39
N ASN A 234 -19.32 13.63 2.84
CA ASN A 234 -18.40 14.43 2.03
C ASN A 234 -16.94 13.95 2.08
N GLY A 235 -16.67 12.87 2.81
CA GLY A 235 -15.35 12.26 2.95
C GLY A 235 -14.52 12.76 4.14
N THR A 236 -15.00 13.73 4.92
CA THR A 236 -14.28 14.22 6.12
C THR A 236 -14.25 13.14 7.20
N LEU A 237 -13.06 12.83 7.69
CA LEU A 237 -12.83 11.96 8.84
C LEU A 237 -12.96 12.75 10.15
N VAL A 238 -13.58 12.15 11.15
CA VAL A 238 -13.73 12.71 12.49
C VAL A 238 -13.26 11.68 13.51
N PHE A 239 -12.17 11.98 14.23
CA PHE A 239 -11.54 11.08 15.19
C PHE A 239 -11.78 11.56 16.62
N PHE A 240 -12.54 10.79 17.40
CA PHE A 240 -12.84 11.01 18.81
C PHE A 240 -11.88 10.21 19.68
N TYR A 241 -11.36 10.86 20.72
CA TYR A 241 -10.40 10.25 21.65
C TYR A 241 -10.40 10.98 22.99
N GLN A 242 -9.94 10.29 24.03
CA GLN A 242 -9.63 10.93 25.29
C GLN A 242 -8.22 11.53 25.28
N SER A 243 -8.08 12.76 25.76
CA SER A 243 -6.80 13.40 26.04
C SER A 243 -6.81 14.00 27.44
N GLY A 244 -5.88 13.56 28.30
CA GLY A 244 -5.89 13.93 29.71
C GLY A 244 -7.25 13.67 30.36
N ALA A 245 -7.86 14.73 30.90
CA ALA A 245 -9.14 14.63 31.59
C ALA A 245 -10.38 14.84 30.69
N GLY A 246 -10.24 15.07 29.37
CA GLY A 246 -11.38 15.41 28.51
C GLY A 246 -11.59 14.50 27.29
N LEU A 247 -12.84 14.40 26.84
CA LEU A 247 -13.22 13.79 25.57
C LEU A 247 -13.13 14.85 24.47
N GLN A 248 -12.36 14.54 23.42
CA GLN A 248 -12.04 15.46 22.33
C GLN A 248 -12.27 14.82 20.97
N TYR A 249 -12.36 15.66 19.93
CA TYR A 249 -12.27 15.20 18.55
C TYR A 249 -11.39 16.08 17.67
N LYS A 250 -10.88 15.50 16.58
CA LYS A 250 -10.18 16.18 15.48
C LYS A 250 -10.82 15.80 14.15
N THR A 251 -10.61 16.62 13.13
CA THR A 251 -11.12 16.37 11.77
C THR A 251 -9.98 16.29 10.75
N SER A 252 -10.18 15.56 9.67
CA SER A 252 -9.28 15.51 8.53
C SER A 252 -10.05 15.52 7.21
N THR A 253 -9.66 16.40 6.29
CA THR A 253 -10.23 16.53 4.94
C THR A 253 -9.32 15.93 3.87
N ASN A 254 -8.18 15.36 4.26
CA ASN A 254 -7.18 14.78 3.37
C ASN A 254 -6.83 13.35 3.79
N ASN A 255 -7.86 12.56 4.12
CA ASN A 255 -7.73 11.14 4.49
C ASN A 255 -6.64 10.88 5.55
N GLY A 256 -6.59 11.71 6.58
CA GLY A 256 -5.71 11.51 7.74
C GLY A 256 -4.25 11.91 7.55
N SER A 257 -3.84 12.41 6.38
CA SER A 257 -2.48 12.94 6.19
C SER A 257 -2.19 14.15 7.10
N SER A 258 -3.23 14.92 7.45
CA SER A 258 -3.15 15.96 8.48
C SER A 258 -4.46 16.07 9.26
N TRP A 259 -4.37 16.59 10.49
CA TRP A 259 -5.51 16.72 11.40
C TRP A 259 -5.67 18.14 11.91
N SER A 260 -6.91 18.56 12.13
CA SER A 260 -7.25 19.84 12.74
C SER A 260 -6.76 19.95 14.19
N ALA A 261 -6.84 21.15 14.76
CA ALA A 261 -6.78 21.33 16.21
C ALA A 261 -7.89 20.54 16.91
N ALA A 262 -7.64 20.13 18.15
CA ALA A 262 -8.59 19.37 18.96
C ALA A 262 -9.75 20.26 19.44
N THR A 263 -10.97 19.72 19.36
CA THR A 263 -12.18 20.34 19.90
C THR A 263 -12.67 19.54 21.10
N ASN A 264 -12.94 20.22 22.22
CA ASN A 264 -13.47 19.58 23.43
C ASN A 264 -14.96 19.25 23.27
N VAL A 265 -15.33 18.00 23.53
CA VAL A 265 -16.71 17.53 23.63
C VAL A 265 -17.19 17.62 25.07
N ASP A 266 -16.36 17.15 25.99
CA ASP A 266 -16.59 17.24 27.43
C ASP A 266 -15.25 17.37 28.15
N ALA A 267 -15.18 18.25 29.15
CA ALA A 267 -13.95 18.55 29.89
C ALA A 267 -13.75 17.62 31.11
N THR A 268 -14.70 16.72 31.37
CA THR A 268 -14.65 15.75 32.46
C THR A 268 -14.20 14.38 31.95
N THR A 269 -13.59 13.56 32.83
CA THR A 269 -12.97 12.30 32.43
C THR A 269 -14.01 11.39 31.80
N SER A 270 -13.71 10.81 30.64
CA SER A 270 -14.46 9.67 30.12
C SER A 270 -13.59 8.92 29.13
N ASN A 271 -13.27 7.69 29.50
CA ASN A 271 -12.62 6.70 28.67
C ASN A 271 -13.64 5.61 28.28
N GLU A 272 -14.94 5.91 28.32
CA GLU A 272 -15.97 4.93 28.02
C GLU A 272 -17.08 5.63 27.22
N PHE A 273 -16.97 5.56 25.90
CA PHE A 273 -17.95 6.14 24.99
C PHE A 273 -18.12 5.30 23.72
N ASP A 274 -19.27 5.51 23.09
CA ASP A 274 -19.63 4.94 21.80
C ASP A 274 -20.37 5.99 20.98
N LEU A 275 -20.26 5.90 19.65
CA LEU A 275 -20.86 6.85 18.75
C LEU A 275 -21.36 6.21 17.46
N LEU A 276 -22.25 6.93 16.79
CA LEU A 276 -22.65 6.65 15.43
C LEU A 276 -22.75 7.94 14.64
N ILE A 277 -22.60 7.85 13.32
CA ILE A 277 -22.89 8.93 12.39
C ILE A 277 -24.16 8.58 11.61
N ALA A 278 -25.12 9.50 11.53
CA ALA A 278 -26.34 9.31 10.78
C ALA A 278 -26.79 10.64 10.17
N ASN A 279 -27.00 10.67 8.86
CA ASN A 279 -27.25 11.90 8.10
C ASN A 279 -26.18 12.98 8.37
N ASP A 280 -24.91 12.56 8.48
CA ASP A 280 -23.75 13.37 8.87
C ASP A 280 -23.77 13.96 10.29
N ASP A 281 -24.89 13.87 11.01
CA ASP A 281 -24.94 14.17 12.44
C ASP A 281 -24.25 13.06 13.22
N ILE A 282 -23.51 13.43 14.27
CA ILE A 282 -22.81 12.47 15.13
C ILE A 282 -23.52 12.39 16.47
N TYR A 283 -23.86 11.17 16.88
CA TYR A 283 -24.57 10.87 18.11
C TYR A 283 -23.62 10.13 19.03
N LEU A 284 -23.47 10.64 20.24
CA LEU A 284 -22.47 10.17 21.19
C LEU A 284 -23.16 9.78 22.50
N ALA A 285 -22.86 8.59 23.02
CA ALA A 285 -23.16 8.18 24.38
C ALA A 285 -21.85 7.97 25.16
N TYR A 286 -21.75 8.53 26.36
CA TYR A 286 -20.50 8.50 27.13
C TYR A 286 -20.75 8.47 28.64
N ARG A 287 -19.79 7.91 29.39
CA ARG A 287 -19.82 7.88 30.86
C ARG A 287 -19.41 9.25 31.42
N GLY A 288 -20.18 9.81 32.33
CA GLY A 288 -19.71 10.91 33.18
C GLY A 288 -19.01 10.36 34.41
N THR A 289 -17.68 10.43 34.49
CA THR A 289 -16.89 9.81 35.58
C THR A 289 -17.12 10.45 36.94
N ALA A 290 -17.31 11.77 37.01
CA ALA A 290 -17.53 12.48 38.27
C ALA A 290 -18.89 12.11 38.91
N SER A 291 -19.85 11.71 38.10
CA SER A 291 -21.23 11.42 38.50
C SER A 291 -21.60 9.94 38.41
N ASN A 292 -20.79 9.10 37.75
CA ASN A 292 -21.16 7.74 37.37
C ASN A 292 -22.52 7.68 36.66
N SER A 293 -22.71 8.52 35.66
CA SER A 293 -23.93 8.65 34.86
C SER A 293 -23.68 8.30 33.39
N VAL A 294 -24.76 8.06 32.66
CA VAL A 294 -24.72 7.94 31.18
C VAL A 294 -25.21 9.23 30.58
N HIS A 295 -24.39 9.83 29.72
CA HIS A 295 -24.69 11.07 29.01
C HIS A 295 -24.86 10.80 27.52
N PHE A 296 -25.64 11.68 26.89
CA PHE A 296 -25.82 11.75 25.45
C PHE A 296 -25.50 13.16 24.95
N ARG A 297 -24.87 13.25 23.78
CA ARG A 297 -24.70 14.49 23.03
C ARG A 297 -24.90 14.24 21.54
N LYS A 298 -25.49 15.24 20.87
CA LYS A 298 -25.56 15.32 19.42
C LYS A 298 -24.60 16.39 18.92
N LEU A 299 -23.84 16.08 17.89
CA LEU A 299 -23.08 17.04 17.10
C LEU A 299 -23.78 17.19 15.76
N SER A 300 -24.36 18.36 15.51
CA SER A 300 -25.13 18.60 14.29
C SER A 300 -24.21 19.07 13.17
N TYR A 301 -24.30 18.45 12.00
CA TYR A 301 -23.45 18.78 10.86
C TYR A 301 -23.74 20.20 10.37
N ALA A 302 -22.70 21.03 10.28
CA ALA A 302 -22.79 22.44 9.90
C ALA A 302 -22.33 22.71 8.45
N GLY A 303 -21.92 21.67 7.71
CA GLY A 303 -21.34 21.78 6.37
C GLY A 303 -19.80 21.79 6.38
N GLY A 304 -19.21 21.41 5.25
CA GLY A 304 -17.75 21.29 5.11
C GLY A 304 -17.18 20.28 6.12
N SER A 305 -16.16 20.67 6.88
CA SER A 305 -15.54 19.83 7.91
C SER A 305 -15.95 20.22 9.34
N SER A 306 -17.17 20.74 9.54
CA SER A 306 -17.59 21.38 10.80
C SER A 306 -18.88 20.80 11.38
N TRP A 307 -18.92 20.71 12.72
CA TRP A 307 -20.08 20.28 13.50
C TRP A 307 -20.35 21.25 14.65
N THR A 308 -21.64 21.48 14.94
CA THR A 308 -22.09 22.25 16.10
C THR A 308 -22.37 21.31 17.27
N LEU A 309 -21.67 21.52 18.39
CA LEU A 309 -21.83 20.71 19.60
C LEU A 309 -23.13 21.07 20.35
N GLY A 310 -24.02 20.09 20.50
CA GLY A 310 -25.26 20.22 21.28
C GLY A 310 -25.06 20.08 22.80
N PRO A 311 -26.13 20.32 23.58
CA PRO A 311 -26.08 20.21 25.05
C PRO A 311 -25.87 18.76 25.51
N SER A 312 -25.27 18.60 26.70
CA SER A 312 -25.21 17.29 27.39
C SER A 312 -26.56 16.95 27.99
N ILE A 313 -27.07 15.75 27.66
CA ILE A 313 -28.32 15.21 28.20
C ILE A 313 -27.99 14.01 29.07
N VAL A 314 -28.51 13.95 30.29
CA VAL A 314 -28.36 12.81 31.18
C VAL A 314 -29.37 11.73 30.79
N VAL A 315 -28.89 10.61 30.24
CA VAL A 315 -29.71 9.44 29.90
C VAL A 315 -30.05 8.64 31.15
N GLU A 316 -29.08 8.50 32.05
CA GLU A 316 -29.22 7.82 33.33
C GLU A 316 -28.43 8.59 34.39
N SER A 317 -29.09 8.96 35.50
CA SER A 317 -28.49 9.75 36.57
C SER A 317 -27.43 8.98 37.36
N GLY A 318 -26.55 9.74 38.03
CA GLY A 318 -25.49 9.23 38.89
C GLY A 318 -25.95 8.51 40.16
N GLY A 319 -25.00 8.08 40.99
CA GLY A 319 -25.23 7.49 42.33
C GLY A 319 -24.94 5.99 42.47
N THR A 320 -24.75 5.29 41.35
CA THR A 320 -24.30 3.90 41.22
C THR A 320 -23.37 3.83 40.00
N GLU A 321 -22.50 2.84 39.87
CA GLU A 321 -21.53 2.80 38.77
C GLU A 321 -22.20 2.42 37.44
N LYS A 322 -21.97 3.20 36.38
CA LYS A 322 -22.45 2.91 35.01
C LYS A 322 -21.27 2.92 34.07
N ARG A 323 -21.16 1.89 33.25
CA ARG A 323 -20.02 1.65 32.38
C ARG A 323 -20.45 1.25 30.97
N THR A 324 -19.50 1.33 30.04
CA THR A 324 -19.61 0.80 28.67
C THR A 324 -20.90 1.20 27.92
N PRO A 325 -21.19 2.51 27.80
CA PRO A 325 -22.34 2.94 27.03
C PRO A 325 -22.18 2.55 25.57
N ALA A 326 -23.22 1.99 24.96
CA ALA A 326 -23.29 1.68 23.52
C ALA A 326 -24.51 2.36 22.90
N ILE A 327 -24.40 2.83 21.66
CA ILE A 327 -25.46 3.56 20.97
C ILE A 327 -25.74 3.01 19.57
N VAL A 328 -27.02 2.84 19.23
CA VAL A 328 -27.47 2.48 17.88
C VAL A 328 -28.68 3.30 17.48
N GLN A 329 -28.87 3.51 16.17
CA GLN A 329 -30.02 4.23 15.63
C GLN A 329 -30.70 3.42 14.54
N GLN A 330 -31.96 3.03 14.78
CA GLN A 330 -32.76 2.36 13.75
C GLN A 330 -32.99 3.29 12.55
N SER A 331 -33.28 2.71 11.38
CA SER A 331 -33.63 3.46 10.17
C SER A 331 -34.81 4.43 10.37
N SER A 332 -35.70 4.15 11.33
CA SER A 332 -36.80 5.01 11.75
C SER A 332 -36.38 6.30 12.48
N GLY A 333 -35.11 6.43 12.84
CA GLY A 333 -34.56 7.52 13.66
C GLY A 333 -34.56 7.24 15.16
N THR A 334 -35.14 6.12 15.62
CA THR A 334 -35.15 5.75 17.04
C THR A 334 -33.74 5.41 17.52
N LEU A 335 -33.26 6.15 18.53
CA LEU A 335 -31.99 5.90 19.21
C LEU A 335 -32.18 4.91 20.36
N TRP A 336 -31.18 4.09 20.59
CA TRP A 336 -31.10 3.17 21.72
C TRP A 336 -29.74 3.32 22.38
N VAL A 337 -29.74 3.49 23.70
CA VAL A 337 -28.53 3.54 24.51
C VAL A 337 -28.54 2.40 25.50
N PHE A 338 -27.49 1.60 25.47
CA PHE A 338 -27.22 0.46 26.35
C PHE A 338 -26.11 0.83 27.32
N TRP A 339 -26.11 0.23 28.51
CA TRP A 339 -25.01 0.39 29.46
C TRP A 339 -25.00 -0.75 30.48
N HIS A 340 -23.83 -0.97 31.07
CA HIS A 340 -23.70 -1.74 32.28
C HIS A 340 -24.03 -0.87 33.50
N HIS A 341 -24.84 -1.39 34.43
CA HIS A 341 -25.22 -0.74 35.68
C HIS A 341 -24.86 -1.62 36.89
N ARG A 342 -24.01 -1.08 37.77
CA ARG A 342 -23.49 -1.70 38.98
C ARG A 342 -23.94 -1.00 40.26
N LEU A 343 -24.66 -1.73 41.11
CA LEU A 343 -25.09 -1.30 42.45
C LEU A 343 -24.95 -2.46 43.44
N GLY A 344 -23.86 -2.50 44.21
CA GLY A 344 -23.60 -3.59 45.15
C GLY A 344 -23.52 -4.94 44.42
N ALA A 345 -24.38 -5.89 44.79
CA ALA A 345 -24.52 -7.19 44.10
C ALA A 345 -25.42 -7.15 42.84
N ASN A 346 -26.02 -6.01 42.53
CA ASN A 346 -26.93 -5.83 41.40
C ASN A 346 -26.17 -5.28 40.17
N ASN A 347 -25.71 -6.19 39.32
CA ASN A 347 -24.97 -5.89 38.08
C ASN A 347 -25.84 -6.26 36.88
N THR A 348 -26.25 -5.26 36.11
CA THR A 348 -27.27 -5.43 35.06
C THR A 348 -26.89 -4.73 33.77
N VAL A 349 -27.28 -5.34 32.65
CA VAL A 349 -27.32 -4.65 31.34
C VAL A 349 -28.66 -3.94 31.23
N ARG A 350 -28.63 -2.66 30.89
CA ARG A 350 -29.82 -1.82 30.79
C ARG A 350 -29.89 -1.11 29.45
N VAL A 351 -31.10 -0.68 29.11
CA VAL A 351 -31.37 0.05 27.88
C VAL A 351 -32.44 1.12 28.07
N ARG A 352 -32.28 2.22 27.34
CA ARG A 352 -33.30 3.25 27.08
C ARG A 352 -33.36 3.53 25.59
N SER A 353 -34.51 3.99 25.12
CA SER A 353 -34.70 4.46 23.75
C SER A 353 -35.19 5.90 23.70
N SER A 354 -34.95 6.56 22.57
CA SER A 354 -35.43 7.90 22.25
C SER A 354 -35.99 7.93 20.84
N ALA A 355 -37.24 8.36 20.71
CA ALA A 355 -37.91 8.54 19.42
C ALA A 355 -37.84 9.99 18.90
N ASN A 356 -37.17 10.88 19.62
CA ASN A 356 -37.12 12.32 19.34
C ASN A 356 -35.69 12.85 19.36
N ASP A 357 -34.80 12.15 18.65
CA ASP A 357 -33.43 12.61 18.40
C ASP A 357 -32.59 12.83 19.68
N GLY A 358 -32.92 12.08 20.74
CA GLY A 358 -32.20 12.11 22.02
C GLY A 358 -32.66 13.19 22.98
N ALA A 359 -33.69 13.99 22.63
CA ALA A 359 -34.23 15.04 23.49
C ALA A 359 -34.86 14.49 24.78
N THR A 360 -35.54 13.34 24.70
CA THR A 360 -36.09 12.63 25.87
C THR A 360 -35.90 11.12 25.74
N TRP A 361 -35.84 10.43 26.89
CA TRP A 361 -35.54 8.99 26.96
C TRP A 361 -36.65 8.21 27.67
N SER A 362 -36.89 6.98 27.20
CA SER A 362 -37.82 6.02 27.82
C SER A 362 -37.44 5.70 29.27
N ALA A 363 -38.31 4.97 29.97
CA ALA A 363 -37.93 4.33 31.24
C ALA A 363 -36.79 3.31 31.02
N SER A 364 -35.95 3.13 32.04
CA SER A 364 -34.88 2.14 32.05
C SER A 364 -35.45 0.72 32.04
N THR A 365 -35.01 -0.10 31.08
CA THR A 365 -35.34 -1.53 31.01
C THR A 365 -34.13 -2.37 31.38
N VAL A 366 -34.29 -3.38 32.25
CA VAL A 366 -33.25 -4.34 32.61
C VAL A 366 -33.31 -5.52 31.65
N LEU A 367 -32.19 -5.81 30.97
CA LEU A 367 -32.10 -6.89 29.98
C LEU A 367 -31.53 -8.16 30.58
N ALA A 368 -30.51 -8.05 31.42
CA ALA A 368 -29.86 -9.18 32.06
C ALA A 368 -29.32 -8.78 33.43
N ASN A 369 -29.27 -9.74 34.35
CA ASN A 369 -28.43 -9.66 35.54
C ASN A 369 -27.20 -10.51 35.24
N ILE A 370 -26.03 -9.89 35.26
CA ILE A 370 -24.82 -10.44 34.67
C ILE A 370 -23.75 -10.79 35.71
N GLY A 371 -23.85 -10.29 36.94
CA GLY A 371 -22.72 -10.28 37.88
C GLY A 371 -21.59 -9.37 37.37
N LEU A 372 -20.45 -9.31 38.05
CA LEU A 372 -19.22 -8.83 37.37
C LEU A 372 -18.86 -9.92 36.36
N PRO A 373 -18.34 -9.69 35.15
CA PRO A 373 -17.72 -8.47 34.64
C PRO A 373 -18.66 -7.52 33.87
N ASP A 374 -18.10 -6.39 33.43
CA ASP A 374 -18.74 -5.07 33.44
C ASP A 374 -19.08 -4.50 32.05
N SER A 375 -19.39 -5.35 31.08
CA SER A 375 -19.34 -4.91 29.69
C SER A 375 -20.51 -5.39 28.82
N CYS A 376 -20.90 -4.54 27.87
CA CYS A 376 -21.90 -4.83 26.85
C CYS A 376 -21.62 -4.02 25.59
N THR A 377 -21.88 -4.58 24.42
CA THR A 377 -21.81 -3.87 23.14
C THR A 377 -23.07 -4.15 22.32
N ALA A 378 -23.48 -3.20 21.48
CA ALA A 378 -24.70 -3.29 20.72
C ALA A 378 -24.46 -2.94 19.24
N VAL A 379 -25.29 -3.51 18.37
CA VAL A 379 -25.30 -3.24 16.93
C VAL A 379 -26.72 -3.36 16.40
N LEU A 380 -26.98 -2.81 15.22
CA LEU A 380 -28.21 -3.15 14.49
C LEU A 380 -28.01 -4.44 13.71
N TYR A 381 -28.82 -5.44 14.03
CA TYR A 381 -28.96 -6.65 13.23
C TYR A 381 -30.30 -6.64 12.53
N ARG A 382 -30.30 -6.53 11.19
CA ARG A 382 -31.52 -6.42 10.36
C ARG A 382 -32.45 -5.29 10.84
N ASP A 383 -31.86 -4.11 11.05
CA ASP A 383 -32.49 -2.87 11.55
C ASP A 383 -33.13 -2.96 12.95
N ARG A 384 -32.70 -3.96 13.73
CA ARG A 384 -33.18 -4.19 15.09
C ARG A 384 -31.99 -4.20 16.05
N PRO A 385 -32.11 -3.54 17.22
CA PRO A 385 -31.05 -3.59 18.21
C PRO A 385 -30.75 -5.03 18.65
N ALA A 386 -29.47 -5.39 18.60
CA ALA A 386 -28.91 -6.59 19.20
C ALA A 386 -27.87 -6.15 20.23
N VAL A 387 -27.84 -6.81 21.38
CA VAL A 387 -26.86 -6.56 22.43
C VAL A 387 -26.16 -7.85 22.79
N VAL A 388 -24.83 -7.78 22.89
CA VAL A 388 -23.97 -8.84 23.42
C VAL A 388 -23.39 -8.37 24.74
N TYR A 389 -23.41 -9.25 25.72
CA TYR A 389 -22.94 -9.00 27.08
C TYR A 389 -22.32 -10.25 27.68
N GLU A 390 -21.58 -10.06 28.75
CA GLU A 390 -20.83 -11.10 29.44
C GLU A 390 -21.46 -11.36 30.80
N LEU A 391 -21.31 -12.58 31.30
CA LEU A 391 -21.68 -13.02 32.63
C LEU A 391 -20.44 -13.26 33.49
N ASN A 392 -20.60 -13.23 34.82
CA ASN A 392 -19.57 -13.61 35.82
C ASN A 392 -18.91 -14.96 35.65
N SER A 393 -19.51 -15.83 34.85
CA SER A 393 -18.94 -17.11 34.48
C SER A 393 -17.96 -17.02 33.29
N GLY A 394 -17.62 -15.82 32.80
CA GLY A 394 -16.88 -15.68 31.54
C GLY A 394 -17.67 -16.17 30.34
N SER A 395 -19.00 -16.00 30.37
CA SER A 395 -19.88 -16.52 29.31
C SER A 395 -20.51 -15.38 28.55
N LEU A 396 -20.46 -15.45 27.21
CA LEU A 396 -21.03 -14.44 26.34
C LEU A 396 -22.47 -14.82 25.97
N GLN A 397 -23.36 -13.83 26.04
CA GLN A 397 -24.77 -13.98 25.68
C GLN A 397 -25.24 -12.84 24.78
N ALA A 398 -26.24 -13.13 23.95
CA ALA A 398 -26.91 -12.17 23.09
C ALA A 398 -28.40 -12.04 23.42
N ARG A 399 -28.95 -10.85 23.19
CA ARG A 399 -30.39 -10.60 23.10
C ARG A 399 -30.71 -9.74 21.89
N PHE A 400 -31.87 -9.99 21.30
CA PHE A 400 -32.34 -9.30 20.09
C PHE A 400 -33.67 -8.61 20.33
N TRP A 401 -33.88 -7.46 19.71
CA TRP A 401 -35.16 -6.78 19.70
C TRP A 401 -36.06 -7.32 18.57
N ASN A 402 -37.21 -7.88 18.91
CA ASN A 402 -38.16 -8.42 17.93
C ASN A 402 -39.19 -7.39 17.43
N GLY A 403 -39.00 -6.09 17.72
CA GLY A 403 -39.91 -5.02 17.30
C GLY A 403 -40.90 -4.62 18.39
N SER A 404 -41.17 -5.52 19.34
CA SER A 404 -42.08 -5.28 20.48
C SER A 404 -41.47 -5.64 21.84
N SER A 405 -40.55 -6.60 21.89
CA SER A 405 -39.93 -7.10 23.10
C SER A 405 -38.51 -7.62 22.84
N TRP A 406 -37.74 -7.75 23.91
CA TRP A 406 -36.44 -8.43 23.87
C TRP A 406 -36.64 -9.95 23.87
N THR A 407 -35.83 -10.66 23.10
CA THR A 407 -35.79 -12.13 23.12
C THR A 407 -35.27 -12.66 24.46
N ALA A 408 -35.45 -13.97 24.68
CA ALA A 408 -34.68 -14.69 25.68
C ALA A 408 -33.17 -14.59 25.37
N ALA A 409 -32.35 -14.76 26.42
CA ALA A 409 -30.90 -14.76 26.27
C ALA A 409 -30.44 -16.00 25.49
N GLN A 410 -29.59 -15.77 24.50
CA GLN A 410 -28.95 -16.82 23.72
C GLN A 410 -27.48 -16.94 24.13
N ALA A 411 -27.02 -18.15 24.45
CA ALA A 411 -25.62 -18.40 24.74
C ALA A 411 -24.78 -18.34 23.45
N ILE A 412 -23.62 -17.69 23.53
CA ILE A 412 -22.63 -17.59 22.45
C ILE A 412 -21.46 -18.51 22.77
N VAL A 413 -20.83 -18.33 23.94
CA VAL A 413 -19.65 -19.06 24.41
C VAL A 413 -19.74 -19.29 25.91
N SER A 414 -19.20 -20.41 26.40
CA SER A 414 -19.14 -20.77 27.82
C SER A 414 -17.70 -20.98 28.29
N GLY A 415 -17.30 -20.31 29.38
CA GLY A 415 -16.08 -20.62 30.14
C GLY A 415 -14.78 -19.97 29.69
N ASP A 416 -14.84 -18.87 28.94
CA ASP A 416 -13.68 -18.03 28.62
C ASP A 416 -13.69 -16.86 29.64
N ASP A 417 -12.74 -16.72 30.58
CA ASP A 417 -12.69 -15.53 31.47
C ASP A 417 -12.26 -14.28 30.66
N TYR A 418 -12.68 -13.04 30.97
CA TYR A 418 -12.42 -11.84 30.13
C TYR A 418 -11.79 -10.63 30.87
N ASP A 419 -11.03 -9.83 30.13
CA ASP A 419 -10.44 -8.57 30.63
C ASP A 419 -11.30 -7.39 30.16
N ASP A 420 -11.81 -6.61 31.12
CA ASP A 420 -12.64 -5.41 30.91
C ASP A 420 -12.00 -4.39 29.93
N TYR A 421 -10.67 -4.37 29.81
CA TYR A 421 -9.96 -3.45 28.91
C TYR A 421 -9.86 -3.95 27.46
N ASN A 422 -10.25 -5.20 27.18
CA ASN A 422 -9.97 -5.91 25.93
C ASN A 422 -11.25 -6.39 25.20
N TRP A 423 -12.36 -5.72 25.47
CA TRP A 423 -13.71 -6.16 25.09
C TRP A 423 -13.99 -6.14 23.58
N GLY A 424 -14.88 -7.03 23.12
CA GLY A 424 -15.13 -7.38 21.73
C GLY A 424 -15.86 -6.37 20.83
N SER A 425 -15.80 -6.69 19.54
CA SER A 425 -16.36 -5.93 18.42
C SER A 425 -17.46 -6.68 17.69
N LEU A 426 -18.52 -5.96 17.33
CA LEU A 426 -19.63 -6.47 16.52
C LEU A 426 -19.62 -5.85 15.12
N ALA A 427 -20.06 -6.59 14.10
CA ALA A 427 -20.33 -6.03 12.78
C ALA A 427 -21.41 -6.83 12.06
N THR A 428 -22.08 -6.24 11.07
CA THR A 428 -23.03 -6.96 10.22
C THR A 428 -22.69 -6.81 8.76
N THR A 429 -22.75 -7.93 8.06
CA THR A 429 -22.48 -8.07 6.63
C THR A 429 -23.78 -8.27 5.85
N ASP A 430 -23.72 -8.02 4.55
CA ASP A 430 -24.84 -8.02 3.62
C ASP A 430 -25.38 -9.43 3.35
N ASP A 431 -24.58 -10.48 3.63
CA ASP A 431 -25.03 -11.87 3.67
C ASP A 431 -25.99 -12.15 4.86
N GLY A 432 -26.25 -11.15 5.69
CA GLY A 432 -27.21 -11.21 6.79
C GLY A 432 -26.66 -11.84 8.05
N ARG A 433 -25.34 -11.93 8.19
CA ARG A 433 -24.66 -12.40 9.41
C ARG A 433 -24.34 -11.26 10.38
N LEU A 434 -24.29 -11.63 11.66
CA LEU A 434 -23.75 -10.82 12.75
C LEU A 434 -22.44 -11.43 13.21
N HIS A 435 -21.36 -10.66 13.14
CA HIS A 435 -20.02 -11.07 13.49
C HIS A 435 -19.63 -10.54 14.87
N LEU A 436 -18.90 -11.35 15.62
CA LEU A 436 -18.35 -10.99 16.92
C LEU A 436 -16.88 -11.40 16.96
N ALA A 437 -15.99 -10.44 17.19
CA ALA A 437 -14.59 -10.69 17.53
C ALA A 437 -14.31 -10.24 18.95
N TYR A 438 -13.50 -10.97 19.71
CA TYR A 438 -13.32 -10.71 21.13
C TYR A 438 -11.97 -11.23 21.63
N ALA A 439 -11.50 -10.78 22.78
CA ALA A 439 -10.23 -11.23 23.37
C ALA A 439 -10.44 -11.69 24.83
N PRO A 440 -10.26 -13.00 25.15
CA PRO A 440 -10.40 -13.49 26.52
C PRO A 440 -9.19 -13.14 27.41
N GLN A 441 -9.42 -13.14 28.71
CA GLN A 441 -8.45 -12.94 29.79
C GLN A 441 -7.42 -14.07 29.82
N GLY A 442 -6.20 -13.74 30.21
CA GLY A 442 -5.12 -14.72 30.44
C GLY A 442 -4.52 -15.35 29.16
N GLY A 443 -5.15 -15.17 28.01
CA GLY A 443 -4.72 -15.77 26.74
C GLY A 443 -4.00 -14.84 25.79
N GLY A 444 -4.37 -13.55 25.76
CA GLY A 444 -3.80 -12.58 24.80
C GLY A 444 -3.93 -13.04 23.34
N TYR A 445 -5.07 -13.62 22.98
CA TYR A 445 -5.36 -14.02 21.61
C TYR A 445 -6.73 -13.49 21.19
N ILE A 446 -6.94 -13.33 19.89
CA ILE A 446 -8.20 -12.85 19.32
C ILE A 446 -9.06 -14.02 18.89
N ARG A 447 -10.33 -13.99 19.29
CA ARG A 447 -11.36 -14.99 19.01
C ARG A 447 -12.43 -14.40 18.10
N TYR A 448 -13.15 -15.27 17.40
CA TYR A 448 -14.21 -14.89 16.48
C TYR A 448 -15.35 -15.91 16.44
N THR A 449 -16.58 -15.42 16.34
CA THR A 449 -17.79 -16.21 16.07
C THR A 449 -18.78 -15.38 15.25
N SER A 450 -19.74 -16.03 14.60
CA SER A 450 -20.77 -15.37 13.79
C SER A 450 -22.15 -15.97 14.02
N PHE A 451 -23.19 -15.18 13.83
CA PHE A 451 -24.59 -15.54 13.97
C PHE A 451 -25.31 -15.43 12.63
N ASP A 452 -25.93 -16.52 12.19
CA ASP A 452 -26.60 -16.64 10.88
C ASP A 452 -28.09 -16.20 10.91
N GLY A 453 -28.58 -15.77 12.06
CA GLY A 453 -29.99 -15.47 12.31
C GLY A 453 -30.71 -16.55 13.12
N SER A 454 -30.06 -17.69 13.36
CA SER A 454 -30.57 -18.81 14.15
C SER A 454 -29.58 -19.30 15.21
N SER A 455 -28.30 -19.47 14.85
CA SER A 455 -27.29 -20.06 15.72
C SER A 455 -25.94 -19.35 15.59
N TRP A 456 -25.14 -19.45 16.66
CA TRP A 456 -23.76 -18.97 16.69
C TRP A 456 -22.83 -20.08 16.20
N SER A 457 -21.87 -19.73 15.36
CA SER A 457 -20.81 -20.63 14.91
C SER A 457 -19.85 -20.97 16.05
N PRO A 458 -19.13 -22.10 15.98
CA PRO A 458 -18.03 -22.37 16.91
C PRO A 458 -17.01 -21.21 16.94
N ALA A 459 -16.47 -20.91 18.13
CA ALA A 459 -15.48 -19.87 18.29
C ALA A 459 -14.14 -20.28 17.68
N LEU A 460 -13.58 -19.44 16.80
CA LEU A 460 -12.27 -19.62 16.17
C LEU A 460 -11.24 -18.75 16.90
N THR A 461 -10.01 -19.24 17.03
CA THR A 461 -8.86 -18.41 17.45
C THR A 461 -8.13 -17.90 16.21
N LEU A 462 -8.07 -16.59 16.03
CA LEU A 462 -7.58 -15.95 14.81
C LEU A 462 -6.18 -15.34 14.92
N SER A 463 -5.60 -15.26 16.11
CA SER A 463 -4.24 -14.75 16.34
C SER A 463 -3.28 -15.81 16.90
N GLY A 464 -1.96 -15.60 16.71
CA GLY A 464 -0.89 -16.43 17.29
C GLY A 464 -0.68 -16.15 18.79
N ALA A 465 0.14 -16.96 19.47
CA ALA A 465 0.27 -17.04 20.94
C ALA A 465 0.47 -15.71 21.71
N GLY A 466 0.21 -15.78 23.03
CA GLY A 466 -0.35 -14.71 23.86
C GLY A 466 0.30 -13.31 23.90
N GLY A 467 -0.56 -12.30 23.83
CA GLY A 467 -0.26 -10.88 24.03
C GLY A 467 -1.16 -9.93 23.24
N ASP A 468 -1.88 -10.43 22.24
CA ASP A 468 -2.73 -9.68 21.32
C ASP A 468 -3.99 -9.11 22.00
N ARG A 469 -4.36 -7.88 21.61
CA ARG A 469 -5.40 -7.07 22.27
C ARG A 469 -6.20 -6.21 21.29
N TYR A 470 -7.31 -5.65 21.74
CA TYR A 470 -8.12 -4.63 21.09
C TYR A 470 -8.67 -5.03 19.71
N PRO A 471 -9.48 -6.12 19.63
CA PRO A 471 -10.11 -6.50 18.37
C PRO A 471 -11.13 -5.45 17.91
N SER A 472 -11.04 -5.05 16.64
CA SER A 472 -12.01 -4.15 15.98
C SER A 472 -12.41 -4.75 14.64
N LEU A 473 -13.71 -4.93 14.43
CA LEU A 473 -14.25 -5.37 13.15
C LEU A 473 -14.55 -4.15 12.28
N SER A 474 -14.33 -4.26 10.97
CA SER A 474 -14.82 -3.31 9.99
C SER A 474 -15.34 -4.04 8.77
N THR A 475 -16.23 -3.42 8.01
CA THR A 475 -16.91 -4.04 6.88
C THR A 475 -17.29 -2.99 5.84
N ASP A 476 -17.22 -3.33 4.56
CA ASP A 476 -17.89 -2.58 3.48
C ASP A 476 -19.35 -3.03 3.27
N GLY A 477 -19.74 -4.08 3.99
CA GLY A 477 -21.00 -4.82 3.84
C GLY A 477 -20.78 -6.23 3.29
N SER A 478 -20.09 -6.37 2.17
CA SER A 478 -19.85 -7.67 1.53
C SER A 478 -18.69 -8.45 2.16
N LYS A 479 -17.69 -7.73 2.65
CA LYS A 479 -16.45 -8.26 3.20
C LYS A 479 -16.26 -7.76 4.63
N LEU A 480 -15.45 -8.47 5.41
CA LEU A 480 -15.20 -8.16 6.81
C LEU A 480 -13.70 -8.21 7.09
N TRP A 481 -13.22 -7.25 7.87
CA TRP A 481 -11.85 -7.16 8.35
C TRP A 481 -11.86 -7.19 9.86
N LEU A 482 -10.91 -7.90 10.44
CA LEU A 482 -10.66 -7.90 11.87
C LEU A 482 -9.28 -7.35 12.11
N TYR A 483 -9.21 -6.18 12.75
CA TYR A 483 -7.99 -5.54 13.19
C TYR A 483 -7.74 -5.85 14.66
N TRP A 484 -6.48 -5.93 15.07
CA TRP A 484 -6.10 -5.97 16.47
C TRP A 484 -4.67 -5.45 16.69
N SER A 485 -4.39 -5.12 17.94
CA SER A 485 -3.04 -4.81 18.41
C SER A 485 -2.29 -6.11 18.68
N ARG A 486 -1.35 -6.44 17.80
CA ARG A 486 -0.39 -7.52 18.00
C ARG A 486 0.73 -7.09 18.92
N ARG A 487 0.95 -7.83 20.00
CA ARG A 487 2.07 -7.53 20.90
C ARG A 487 3.39 -7.96 20.27
N VAL A 488 4.32 -7.02 20.17
CA VAL A 488 5.68 -7.25 19.65
C VAL A 488 6.76 -7.06 20.72
N GLY A 489 6.38 -6.58 21.91
CA GLY A 489 7.25 -6.38 23.05
C GLY A 489 6.48 -6.04 24.33
N PRO A 490 7.16 -5.82 25.46
CA PRO A 490 6.53 -5.31 26.69
C PRO A 490 5.80 -3.97 26.42
N ASP A 491 4.47 -3.97 26.53
CA ASP A 491 3.59 -2.82 26.25
C ASP A 491 3.74 -2.18 24.86
N GLN A 492 4.17 -2.99 23.88
CA GLN A 492 4.35 -2.55 22.50
C GLN A 492 3.50 -3.34 21.53
N TYR A 493 2.82 -2.59 20.68
CA TYR A 493 1.82 -3.13 19.79
C TYR A 493 2.04 -2.65 18.36
N LYS A 494 1.73 -3.54 17.41
CA LYS A 494 1.53 -3.22 15.99
C LYS A 494 0.06 -3.47 15.65
N ILE A 495 -0.49 -2.73 14.71
CA ILE A 495 -1.83 -3.05 14.20
C ILE A 495 -1.68 -4.09 13.09
N VAL A 496 -2.39 -5.20 13.24
CA VAL A 496 -2.50 -6.23 12.21
C VAL A 496 -3.97 -6.47 11.91
N TYR A 497 -4.26 -7.09 10.77
CA TYR A 497 -5.61 -7.46 10.38
C TYR A 497 -5.67 -8.83 9.69
N ARG A 498 -6.86 -9.42 9.68
CA ARG A 498 -7.23 -10.51 8.76
C ARG A 498 -8.46 -10.11 7.96
N LYS A 499 -8.62 -10.68 6.77
CA LYS A 499 -9.79 -10.50 5.90
C LYS A 499 -10.69 -11.74 5.99
N TYR A 500 -12.00 -11.54 5.93
CA TYR A 500 -13.02 -12.59 5.87
C TYR A 500 -13.79 -12.49 4.56
N SER A 501 -13.78 -13.58 3.79
CA SER A 501 -14.33 -13.66 2.44
C SER A 501 -15.46 -14.70 2.37
N GLY A 502 -16.57 -14.44 3.07
CA GLY A 502 -17.82 -15.22 2.95
C GLY A 502 -17.77 -16.68 3.42
N GLY A 503 -16.67 -17.12 4.05
CA GLY A 503 -16.53 -18.49 4.54
C GLY A 503 -15.27 -18.76 5.36
N ALA A 504 -14.16 -18.11 5.03
CA ALA A 504 -12.86 -18.29 5.69
C ALA A 504 -12.17 -16.96 5.99
N TRP A 505 -11.23 -17.00 6.95
CA TRP A 505 -10.32 -15.89 7.26
C TRP A 505 -8.96 -16.13 6.59
N SER A 506 -8.35 -15.09 6.04
CA SER A 506 -7.00 -15.15 5.44
C SER A 506 -5.99 -15.87 6.33
N ASP A 507 -5.11 -16.73 5.82
CA ASP A 507 -4.31 -17.67 6.63
C ASP A 507 -3.51 -17.02 7.77
N SER A 508 -2.89 -15.87 7.50
CA SER A 508 -2.05 -15.15 8.46
C SER A 508 -2.48 -13.69 8.64
N PRO A 509 -2.24 -13.11 9.83
CA PRO A 509 -2.45 -11.68 10.06
C PRO A 509 -1.48 -10.83 9.25
N THR A 510 -2.00 -9.82 8.57
CA THR A 510 -1.25 -8.84 7.77
C THR A 510 -1.05 -7.56 8.58
N ALA A 511 0.14 -6.96 8.57
CA ALA A 511 0.35 -5.67 9.22
C ALA A 511 -0.42 -4.56 8.48
N VAL A 512 -1.01 -3.62 9.21
CA VAL A 512 -1.50 -2.38 8.61
C VAL A 512 -0.28 -1.55 8.29
N THR A 513 -0.07 -1.24 7.01
CA THR A 513 1.05 -0.43 6.53
C THR A 513 0.51 0.81 5.83
N GLY A 514 0.53 1.98 6.49
CA GLY A 514 0.24 3.24 5.82
C GLY A 514 1.19 3.53 4.64
N PRO A 515 0.95 4.57 3.83
CA PRO A 515 1.88 5.02 2.78
C PRO A 515 3.27 5.44 3.30
N GLU A 516 3.43 5.54 4.63
CA GLU A 516 4.72 5.69 5.33
C GLU A 516 5.20 4.40 6.05
N GLU A 517 4.57 3.24 5.85
CA GLU A 517 4.91 1.98 6.52
C GLU A 517 5.23 0.83 5.53
N ASP A 518 5.44 1.11 4.24
CA ASP A 518 5.89 0.14 3.23
C ASP A 518 7.31 -0.42 3.44
N ALA A 519 7.82 -0.33 4.66
CA ALA A 519 9.09 -0.87 5.01
C ALA A 519 9.02 -1.30 6.47
N PHE A 520 9.16 -2.61 6.69
CA PHE A 520 9.74 -3.19 7.89
C PHE A 520 10.88 -2.30 8.45
N ALA A 521 11.29 -2.50 9.70
CA ALA A 521 12.61 -2.05 10.12
C ALA A 521 13.63 -2.51 9.07
N ARG A 522 14.10 -1.60 8.23
CA ARG A 522 14.98 -2.00 7.16
C ARG A 522 16.36 -2.10 7.75
N VAL A 523 16.93 -3.28 7.64
CA VAL A 523 18.19 -3.61 8.28
C VAL A 523 19.22 -3.77 7.20
N TRP A 524 20.22 -2.90 7.20
CA TRP A 524 21.42 -3.13 6.42
C TRP A 524 22.61 -3.37 7.33
N LEU A 525 23.38 -4.40 6.96
CA LEU A 525 24.70 -4.60 7.48
C LEU A 525 25.70 -4.04 6.48
N TYR A 526 26.63 -3.25 6.99
CA TYR A 526 27.76 -2.74 6.23
C TYR A 526 29.02 -3.38 6.77
N SER A 527 29.74 -4.07 5.89
CA SER A 527 31.08 -4.57 6.15
C SER A 527 32.06 -3.80 5.27
N PRO A 528 32.93 -2.94 5.84
CA PRO A 528 33.89 -2.18 5.06
C PRO A 528 34.90 -3.10 4.37
N SER A 529 35.22 -2.82 3.10
CA SER A 529 36.40 -3.35 2.42
C SER A 529 37.40 -2.20 2.22
N PRO A 530 38.71 -2.44 2.39
CA PRO A 530 39.70 -1.41 2.15
C PRO A 530 39.81 -1.16 0.64
N GLY A 531 39.21 -0.09 0.13
CA GLY A 531 39.39 0.40 -1.24
C GLY A 531 40.80 0.96 -1.51
N PRO A 532 41.07 1.55 -2.70
CA PRO A 532 42.39 2.08 -3.09
C PRO A 532 42.83 3.29 -2.26
N GLY A 533 41.98 3.83 -1.39
CA GLY A 533 42.26 4.91 -0.44
C GLY A 533 42.12 6.32 -1.01
N TYR A 534 42.36 6.52 -2.31
CA TYR A 534 42.27 7.80 -3.00
C TYR A 534 41.56 7.69 -4.35
N SER A 535 41.04 8.81 -4.86
CA SER A 535 40.46 8.96 -6.21
C SER A 535 40.95 10.24 -6.89
N GLU A 536 41.03 10.26 -8.22
CA GLU A 536 41.49 11.41 -9.02
C GLU A 536 40.35 12.04 -9.83
N THR A 537 40.38 13.37 -9.96
CA THR A 537 39.58 14.14 -10.91
C THR A 537 40.44 15.20 -11.57
N LEU A 538 40.34 15.38 -12.88
CA LEU A 538 41.05 16.44 -13.60
C LEU A 538 40.25 17.74 -13.58
N VAL A 539 40.84 18.82 -13.07
CA VAL A 539 40.24 20.16 -12.97
C VAL A 539 41.04 21.17 -13.81
N PRO A 540 40.50 22.37 -14.16
CA PRO A 540 41.28 23.40 -14.84
C PRO A 540 42.64 23.62 -14.15
N ASN A 541 43.68 23.94 -14.90
CA ASN A 541 45.03 24.10 -14.34
C ASN A 541 45.04 25.21 -13.26
N GLU A 542 45.43 24.85 -12.04
CA GLU A 542 45.50 25.69 -10.84
C GLU A 542 46.93 25.93 -10.35
N TYR A 543 47.91 25.84 -11.26
CA TYR A 543 49.32 26.08 -10.95
C TYR A 543 49.56 27.42 -10.24
N VAL A 544 50.27 27.37 -9.11
CA VAL A 544 50.50 28.52 -8.20
C VAL A 544 51.79 29.26 -8.56
N GLY A 545 52.90 28.55 -8.77
CA GLY A 545 54.16 29.14 -9.21
C GLY A 545 54.84 30.06 -8.19
N GLN A 546 54.60 29.86 -6.90
CA GLN A 546 55.19 30.63 -5.79
C GLN A 546 56.10 29.75 -4.90
N GLY A 547 56.78 30.38 -3.95
CA GLY A 547 57.55 29.72 -2.88
C GLY A 547 58.92 30.33 -2.64
N ALA A 548 59.50 29.97 -1.49
CA ALA A 548 60.88 30.29 -1.16
C ALA A 548 61.80 29.16 -1.62
N ALA A 549 62.82 29.51 -2.39
CA ALA A 549 63.88 28.58 -2.80
C ALA A 549 64.55 27.98 -1.56
N GLN A 550 64.64 26.66 -1.48
CA GLN A 550 65.25 25.98 -0.34
C GLN A 550 66.77 25.86 -0.47
N GLY A 551 67.36 26.31 -1.58
CA GLY A 551 68.78 26.08 -1.88
C GLY A 551 69.07 24.62 -2.18
N TRP A 552 68.04 23.83 -2.48
CA TRP A 552 68.12 22.41 -2.74
C TRP A 552 68.49 22.18 -4.20
N ARG A 553 69.79 22.33 -4.47
CA ARG A 553 70.41 22.14 -5.78
C ARG A 553 71.19 20.83 -5.76
N ALA A 554 70.52 19.74 -6.09
CA ALA A 554 71.06 18.40 -5.95
C ALA A 554 70.55 17.43 -7.03
N ASP A 555 71.18 16.27 -7.06
CA ASP A 555 70.87 15.09 -7.87
C ASP A 555 70.91 13.88 -6.94
N ASP A 556 69.91 13.01 -7.00
CA ASP A 556 69.71 11.86 -6.09
C ASP A 556 69.81 12.17 -4.59
N GLN A 557 69.09 13.21 -4.11
CA GLN A 557 69.05 13.56 -2.69
C GLN A 557 67.67 13.92 -2.17
N SER A 558 67.42 13.58 -0.90
CA SER A 558 66.20 13.94 -0.16
C SER A 558 66.50 14.64 1.17
N TRP A 559 65.58 15.47 1.65
CA TRP A 559 65.60 15.99 3.03
C TRP A 559 64.25 15.81 3.72
N SER A 560 64.26 15.78 5.05
CA SER A 560 63.02 15.72 5.83
C SER A 560 62.45 17.13 6.03
N TYR A 561 61.16 17.29 5.78
CA TYR A 561 60.37 18.49 6.03
C TYR A 561 59.28 18.19 7.07
N THR A 562 59.15 19.04 8.09
CA THR A 562 58.04 18.97 9.06
C THR A 562 56.83 19.67 8.46
N LEU A 563 55.70 18.97 8.34
CA LEU A 563 54.48 19.53 7.77
C LEU A 563 53.86 20.57 8.73
N PRO A 564 53.23 21.64 8.21
CA PRO A 564 52.61 22.67 9.04
C PRO A 564 51.31 22.21 9.72
N PHE A 565 50.80 21.02 9.37
CA PHE A 565 49.62 20.38 9.95
C PHE A 565 49.75 18.85 9.95
N ASP A 566 48.89 18.21 10.73
CA ASP A 566 48.69 16.76 10.74
C ASP A 566 48.03 16.33 9.43
N PHE A 567 48.79 15.68 8.54
CA PHE A 567 48.30 15.29 7.22
C PHE A 567 47.72 13.86 7.26
N PRO A 568 46.41 13.67 7.06
CA PRO A 568 45.83 12.33 6.98
C PRO A 568 46.21 11.68 5.64
N PHE A 569 47.01 10.61 5.68
CA PHE A 569 47.42 9.86 4.49
C PHE A 569 47.12 8.37 4.65
N TYR A 570 46.11 7.88 3.93
CA TYR A 570 45.55 6.54 4.14
C TYR A 570 45.09 6.35 5.60
N ASP A 571 45.58 5.30 6.27
CA ASP A 571 45.15 4.93 7.63
C ASP A 571 46.05 5.56 8.71
N THR A 572 46.91 6.52 8.36
CA THR A 572 47.91 7.08 9.26
C THR A 572 48.08 8.58 9.08
N THR A 573 48.01 9.32 10.18
CA THR A 573 48.36 10.74 10.23
C THR A 573 49.87 10.93 10.12
N ARG A 574 50.32 11.83 9.25
CA ARG A 574 51.73 12.13 8.95
C ARG A 574 52.06 13.56 9.37
N THR A 575 53.19 13.74 10.04
CA THR A 575 53.67 15.04 10.52
C THR A 575 54.96 15.49 9.84
N SER A 576 55.58 14.62 9.05
CA SER A 576 56.80 14.89 8.30
C SER A 576 56.83 14.10 7.01
N VAL A 577 57.60 14.58 6.04
CA VAL A 577 57.79 13.94 4.74
C VAL A 577 59.23 14.13 4.26
N TYR A 578 59.75 13.19 3.48
CA TYR A 578 61.01 13.34 2.75
C TYR A 578 60.73 13.91 1.36
N VAL A 579 61.32 15.06 1.04
CA VAL A 579 61.20 15.72 -0.26
C VAL A 579 62.41 15.34 -1.09
N CYS A 580 62.21 14.70 -2.25
CA CYS A 580 63.27 14.15 -3.09
C CYS A 580 63.54 15.01 -4.33
N SER A 581 64.81 15.14 -4.74
CA SER A 581 65.19 15.80 -6.00
C SER A 581 64.50 15.20 -7.22
N ASN A 582 64.31 13.88 -7.22
CA ASN A 582 63.72 13.10 -8.32
C ASN A 582 62.20 13.30 -8.51
N GLY A 583 61.57 14.20 -7.76
CA GLY A 583 60.21 14.69 -8.06
C GLY A 583 59.07 14.00 -7.31
N PHE A 584 59.38 13.44 -6.13
CA PHE A 584 58.41 12.79 -5.25
C PHE A 584 58.59 13.15 -3.79
N LEU A 585 57.58 12.78 -3.00
CA LEU A 585 57.53 12.86 -1.56
C LEU A 585 57.38 11.44 -0.97
N ASP A 586 58.16 11.09 0.05
CA ASP A 586 58.07 9.79 0.73
C ASP A 586 57.90 9.98 2.25
N PHE A 587 56.94 9.30 2.86
CA PHE A 587 56.62 9.49 4.28
C PHE A 587 57.36 8.54 5.23
N THR A 588 58.24 7.68 4.70
CA THR A 588 58.88 6.59 5.45
C THR A 588 60.35 6.41 5.18
N SER A 589 60.85 6.79 4.00
CA SER A 589 62.25 6.63 3.62
C SER A 589 62.82 7.89 2.99
N ALA A 590 64.12 8.12 3.21
CA ALA A 590 64.89 9.19 2.56
C ALA A 590 65.55 8.72 1.24
N ASP A 591 65.36 7.46 0.85
CA ASP A 591 66.00 6.91 -0.36
C ASP A 591 65.56 7.68 -1.60
N ALA A 592 66.53 8.30 -2.28
CA ALA A 592 66.34 9.11 -3.49
C ALA A 592 66.50 8.25 -4.75
N GLU A 593 65.62 7.25 -4.93
CA GLU A 593 65.65 6.39 -6.11
C GLU A 593 65.36 7.20 -7.38
N TRP A 594 66.19 7.02 -8.42
CA TRP A 594 66.03 7.71 -9.70
C TRP A 594 65.20 6.90 -10.69
N ASN A 595 65.27 5.57 -10.61
CA ASN A 595 64.63 4.68 -11.58
C ASN A 595 63.15 4.46 -11.25
N ASN A 596 62.27 5.19 -11.92
CA ASN A 596 60.84 5.15 -11.65
C ASN A 596 60.17 3.87 -12.17
N THR A 597 59.47 3.14 -11.29
CA THR A 597 58.65 1.98 -11.67
C THR A 597 57.35 1.91 -10.87
N THR A 598 56.29 1.37 -11.47
CA THR A 598 55.00 1.15 -10.78
C THR A 598 55.14 0.21 -9.57
N ALA A 599 55.96 -0.84 -9.69
CA ALA A 599 56.11 -1.85 -8.64
C ALA A 599 56.77 -1.28 -7.39
N GLU A 600 57.78 -0.44 -7.56
CA GLU A 600 58.43 0.25 -6.45
C GLU A 600 57.54 1.35 -5.87
N PHE A 601 56.89 2.15 -6.73
CA PHE A 601 55.93 3.15 -6.28
C PHE A 601 54.83 2.52 -5.39
N ALA A 602 54.27 1.37 -5.79
CA ALA A 602 53.24 0.66 -5.03
C ALA A 602 53.72 0.12 -3.67
N SER A 603 55.03 -0.11 -3.49
CA SER A 603 55.62 -0.62 -2.24
C SER A 603 56.09 0.47 -1.28
N ARG A 604 56.03 1.74 -1.70
CA ARG A 604 56.46 2.91 -0.91
C ARG A 604 55.28 3.77 -0.47
N VAL A 605 55.39 4.37 0.72
CA VAL A 605 54.39 5.33 1.21
C VAL A 605 54.70 6.69 0.58
N MET A 606 54.20 6.91 -0.63
CA MET A 606 54.77 7.88 -1.56
C MET A 606 53.69 8.70 -2.27
N ILE A 607 54.01 9.97 -2.55
CA ILE A 607 53.28 10.86 -3.46
C ILE A 607 54.28 11.25 -4.56
N ALA A 608 54.06 10.77 -5.77
CA ALA A 608 54.90 11.07 -6.94
C ALA A 608 54.16 12.08 -7.84
N GLY A 609 54.62 13.33 -7.85
CA GLY A 609 54.05 14.38 -8.71
C GLY A 609 54.62 14.33 -10.13
N LEU A 610 55.90 14.00 -10.25
CA LEU A 610 56.60 13.71 -11.51
C LEU A 610 57.89 12.97 -11.16
N TRP A 611 57.85 11.64 -11.01
CA TRP A 611 59.07 10.87 -10.71
C TRP A 611 59.74 10.41 -12.01
N ASP A 612 60.83 11.08 -12.42
CA ASP A 612 61.50 10.86 -13.71
C ASP A 612 62.97 11.35 -13.70
N ASP A 613 63.77 10.91 -12.73
CA ASP A 613 65.21 11.20 -12.62
C ASP A 613 65.56 12.70 -12.80
N ILE A 614 65.24 13.49 -11.76
CA ILE A 614 65.25 14.97 -11.81
C ILE A 614 66.38 15.51 -10.94
N ARG A 615 67.11 16.47 -11.52
CA ARG A 615 68.12 17.27 -10.82
C ARG A 615 67.74 18.75 -10.77
N THR A 616 68.22 19.44 -9.74
CA THR A 616 67.97 20.87 -9.50
C THR A 616 69.25 21.71 -9.40
N ASP A 617 70.41 21.11 -9.63
CA ASP A 617 71.72 21.78 -9.71
C ASP A 617 72.14 22.11 -11.15
N GLY A 618 71.22 21.96 -12.11
CA GLY A 618 71.45 22.22 -13.52
C GLY A 618 71.36 23.71 -13.90
N ALA A 619 71.18 23.92 -15.21
CA ALA A 619 71.16 25.24 -15.83
C ALA A 619 70.33 25.29 -17.14
N ALA A 620 69.44 24.31 -17.37
CA ALA A 620 68.51 24.32 -18.48
C ALA A 620 67.54 25.49 -18.39
N GLN A 621 67.24 25.96 -17.18
CA GLN A 621 66.43 27.15 -16.94
C GLN A 621 66.91 27.97 -15.72
N PRO A 622 66.57 29.27 -15.65
CA PRO A 622 66.89 30.09 -14.48
C PRO A 622 66.13 29.62 -13.24
N GLY A 623 66.79 29.63 -12.09
CA GLY A 623 66.14 29.38 -10.80
C GLY A 623 65.88 27.92 -10.47
N GLU A 624 66.66 27.00 -11.03
CA GLU A 624 66.54 25.58 -10.66
C GLU A 624 66.82 25.36 -9.17
N ASP A 625 65.80 24.86 -8.47
CA ASP A 625 65.71 24.63 -7.03
C ASP A 625 64.40 23.87 -6.73
N ILE A 626 64.21 23.49 -5.47
CA ILE A 626 62.89 23.13 -4.94
C ILE A 626 62.41 24.28 -4.05
N TYR A 627 61.17 24.69 -4.29
CA TYR A 627 60.52 25.79 -3.60
C TYR A 627 59.45 25.24 -2.66
N VAL A 628 59.33 25.85 -1.48
CA VAL A 628 58.24 25.57 -0.54
C VAL A 628 57.41 26.81 -0.34
N TYR A 629 56.08 26.65 -0.37
CA TYR A 629 55.13 27.73 -0.15
C TYR A 629 54.00 27.27 0.77
N GLU A 630 53.77 28.01 1.85
CA GLU A 630 52.66 27.80 2.79
C GLU A 630 51.67 28.96 2.63
N PRO A 631 50.70 28.87 1.70
CA PRO A 631 49.74 29.96 1.46
C PRO A 631 48.85 30.25 2.67
N ASP A 632 48.56 29.23 3.48
CA ASP A 632 47.68 29.29 4.64
C ASP A 632 48.00 28.13 5.62
N ALA A 633 47.32 28.10 6.77
CA ALA A 633 47.51 27.06 7.79
C ALA A 633 46.98 25.67 7.38
N HIS A 634 46.31 25.57 6.23
CA HIS A 634 45.59 24.38 5.78
C HIS A 634 46.23 23.75 4.54
N SER A 635 47.29 24.34 3.98
CA SER A 635 47.95 23.80 2.80
C SER A 635 49.42 24.17 2.66
N VAL A 636 50.19 23.28 2.02
CA VAL A 636 51.61 23.46 1.70
C VAL A 636 51.88 23.00 0.26
N VAL A 637 52.74 23.73 -0.46
CA VAL A 637 53.14 23.46 -1.85
C VAL A 637 54.63 23.17 -1.91
N PHE A 638 55.00 22.07 -2.56
CA PHE A 638 56.36 21.73 -2.96
C PHE A 638 56.45 21.87 -4.47
N ARG A 639 57.31 22.76 -4.98
CA ARG A 639 57.45 23.03 -6.41
C ARG A 639 58.88 22.74 -6.85
N TRP A 640 59.02 21.93 -7.89
CA TRP A 640 60.30 21.66 -8.54
C TRP A 640 60.43 22.54 -9.76
N VAL A 641 61.50 23.35 -9.79
CA VAL A 641 62.03 23.94 -11.02
C VAL A 641 63.37 23.25 -11.24
N GLY A 642 63.46 22.40 -12.25
CA GLY A 642 64.62 21.55 -12.43
C GLY A 642 64.80 21.12 -13.86
N GLN A 643 65.54 20.05 -14.05
CA GLN A 643 65.69 19.40 -15.35
C GLN A 643 65.84 17.89 -15.18
N THR A 644 65.43 17.13 -16.19
CA THR A 644 65.74 15.69 -16.28
C THR A 644 67.25 15.48 -16.34
N TYR A 645 67.79 14.47 -15.65
CA TYR A 645 69.23 14.23 -15.55
C TYR A 645 69.88 13.99 -16.93
N TRP A 646 69.36 13.03 -17.70
CA TRP A 646 70.01 12.58 -18.93
C TRP A 646 69.85 13.55 -20.12
N THR A 647 68.66 14.11 -20.31
CA THR A 647 68.33 14.92 -21.49
C THR A 647 68.44 16.43 -21.26
N ASN A 648 68.62 16.87 -20.00
CA ASN A 648 68.66 18.27 -19.61
C ASN A 648 67.43 19.08 -20.07
N LEU A 649 66.24 18.44 -20.12
CA LEU A 649 64.99 19.11 -20.47
C LEU A 649 64.36 19.75 -19.21
N PRO A 650 63.85 20.99 -19.30
CA PRO A 650 63.30 21.70 -18.16
C PRO A 650 62.00 21.07 -17.64
N VAL A 651 61.88 20.99 -16.32
CA VAL A 651 60.66 20.60 -15.60
C VAL A 651 60.21 21.71 -14.66
N ASP A 652 58.91 21.96 -14.59
CA ASP A 652 58.29 22.92 -13.67
C ASP A 652 56.91 22.42 -13.26
N PHE A 653 56.83 21.83 -12.06
CA PHE A 653 55.61 21.25 -11.52
C PHE A 653 55.57 21.41 -10.00
N GLU A 654 54.38 21.24 -9.42
CA GLU A 654 54.18 21.35 -7.98
C GLU A 654 53.19 20.31 -7.43
N ILE A 655 53.45 19.89 -6.19
CA ILE A 655 52.59 19.06 -5.36
C ILE A 655 52.05 19.93 -4.23
N ARG A 656 50.73 20.04 -4.13
CA ARG A 656 50.07 20.75 -3.02
C ARG A 656 49.33 19.77 -2.13
N LEU A 657 49.60 19.83 -0.82
CA LEU A 657 48.94 19.04 0.21
C LEU A 657 47.97 19.94 0.99
N PHE A 658 46.82 19.39 1.38
CA PHE A 658 45.84 20.03 2.24
C PHE A 658 45.64 19.23 3.54
N ASP A 659 45.24 19.90 4.62
CA ASP A 659 45.04 19.30 5.95
C ASP A 659 43.88 18.28 6.03
N ASP A 660 43.00 18.28 5.04
CA ASP A 660 41.93 17.28 4.87
C ASP A 660 42.36 16.01 4.13
N GLY A 661 43.64 15.92 3.71
CA GLY A 661 44.18 14.79 2.95
C GLY A 661 44.09 14.98 1.44
N THR A 662 43.50 16.06 0.93
CA THR A 662 43.49 16.40 -0.50
C THR A 662 44.91 16.67 -1.00
N ILE A 663 45.20 16.24 -2.22
CA ILE A 663 46.48 16.40 -2.92
C ILE A 663 46.20 16.98 -4.31
N LYS A 664 47.02 17.91 -4.78
CA LYS A 664 46.98 18.40 -6.17
C LYS A 664 48.34 18.29 -6.84
N PHE A 665 48.37 17.83 -8.09
CA PHE A 665 49.52 17.95 -8.97
C PHE A 665 49.23 19.01 -10.04
N ASN A 666 50.09 20.02 -10.12
CA ASN A 666 49.97 21.10 -11.10
C ASN A 666 51.25 21.19 -11.94
N TYR A 667 51.10 21.57 -13.21
CA TYR A 667 52.22 21.61 -14.16
C TYR A 667 52.18 22.92 -14.95
N ASN A 668 53.34 23.55 -15.11
CA ASN A 668 53.53 24.77 -15.89
C ASN A 668 54.01 24.47 -17.32
N ASP A 669 54.44 25.51 -18.04
CA ASP A 669 55.27 25.40 -19.24
C ASP A 669 56.53 24.55 -18.98
N GLY A 670 56.96 23.78 -19.99
CA GLY A 670 58.03 22.78 -19.86
C GLY A 670 57.49 21.36 -19.69
N ASN A 671 58.19 20.49 -18.96
CA ASN A 671 57.77 19.11 -18.68
C ASN A 671 57.55 18.27 -19.95
N THR A 672 58.57 18.18 -20.82
CA THR A 672 58.50 17.45 -22.10
C THR A 672 59.61 16.41 -22.21
N GLY A 673 59.37 15.35 -23.00
CA GLY A 673 60.36 14.30 -23.22
C GLY A 673 60.52 13.38 -22.01
N LEU A 674 59.43 13.16 -21.29
CA LEU A 674 59.37 12.49 -20.00
C LEU A 674 58.94 11.02 -20.11
N SER A 675 59.15 10.27 -19.03
CA SER A 675 58.61 8.93 -18.79
C SER A 675 58.20 8.73 -17.32
N PRO A 676 57.39 9.63 -16.72
CA PRO A 676 57.30 9.74 -15.28
C PRO A 676 56.39 8.67 -14.67
N THR A 677 56.66 8.29 -13.42
CA THR A 677 55.64 7.67 -12.56
C THR A 677 54.90 8.77 -11.80
N VAL A 678 53.56 8.77 -11.83
CA VAL A 678 52.73 9.80 -11.20
C VAL A 678 51.58 9.16 -10.40
N GLY A 679 51.44 9.49 -9.11
CA GLY A 679 50.37 8.94 -8.27
C GLY A 679 50.54 9.09 -6.75
N VAL A 680 49.65 8.44 -6.00
CA VAL A 680 49.76 8.25 -4.53
C VAL A 680 49.69 6.78 -4.10
N SER A 681 50.47 6.38 -3.10
CA SER A 681 50.61 4.97 -2.67
C SER A 681 50.68 4.80 -1.15
N SER A 682 50.00 3.78 -0.62
CA SER A 682 50.04 3.41 0.80
C SER A 682 51.25 2.55 1.17
N GLY A 683 52.07 2.14 0.20
CA GLY A 683 53.25 1.29 0.39
C GLY A 683 52.98 -0.19 0.71
N ASN A 684 51.75 -0.68 0.54
CA ASN A 684 51.41 -2.08 0.84
C ASN A 684 51.30 -2.97 -0.43
N GLY A 685 51.66 -2.43 -1.59
CA GLY A 685 51.60 -3.11 -2.89
C GLY A 685 50.19 -3.26 -3.49
N THR A 686 49.13 -2.89 -2.78
CA THR A 686 47.73 -3.12 -3.21
C THR A 686 46.83 -1.89 -3.15
N ARG A 687 47.15 -0.89 -2.33
CA ARG A 687 46.40 0.35 -2.16
C ARG A 687 47.23 1.53 -2.68
N TYR A 688 47.08 1.81 -3.98
CA TYR A 688 47.69 2.95 -4.65
C TYR A 688 46.78 3.43 -5.78
N LEU A 689 47.02 4.65 -6.24
CA LEU A 689 46.37 5.29 -7.38
C LEU A 689 47.46 5.84 -8.30
N LEU A 690 47.53 5.33 -9.53
CA LEU A 690 48.28 5.96 -10.61
C LEU A 690 47.40 7.05 -11.22
N SER A 691 47.99 8.22 -11.46
CA SER A 691 47.32 9.33 -12.12
C SER A 691 47.05 9.01 -13.59
N ALA A 692 46.05 9.68 -14.18
CA ALA A 692 45.84 9.73 -15.63
C ALA A 692 47.07 10.24 -16.41
N TYR A 693 48.03 10.89 -15.73
CA TYR A 693 49.28 11.39 -16.30
C TYR A 693 50.49 10.47 -16.14
N ASP A 694 50.32 9.30 -15.51
CA ASP A 694 51.38 8.29 -15.41
C ASP A 694 51.89 7.89 -16.80
N GLY A 695 53.20 7.92 -17.00
CA GLY A 695 53.87 7.60 -18.27
C GLY A 695 53.68 8.64 -19.40
N ALA A 696 53.11 9.81 -19.13
CA ALA A 696 52.89 10.83 -20.15
C ALA A 696 54.21 11.49 -20.62
N ALA A 697 54.43 11.55 -21.93
CA ALA A 697 55.63 12.14 -22.53
C ALA A 697 55.71 13.68 -22.43
N SER A 698 54.60 14.34 -22.11
CA SER A 698 54.52 15.79 -21.90
C SER A 698 53.39 16.13 -20.93
N LEU A 699 53.69 17.02 -19.98
CA LEU A 699 52.76 17.55 -18.98
C LEU A 699 52.63 19.09 -19.07
N THR A 700 52.98 19.67 -20.21
CA THR A 700 52.96 21.12 -20.42
C THR A 700 51.56 21.70 -20.23
N ASN A 701 51.36 22.50 -19.18
CA ASN A 701 50.09 23.15 -18.82
C ASN A 701 48.86 22.23 -18.79
N VAL A 702 49.03 20.95 -18.47
CA VAL A 702 47.89 20.02 -18.40
C VAL A 702 46.93 20.41 -17.27
N GLN A 703 45.73 19.84 -17.28
CA GLN A 703 44.76 20.02 -16.20
C GLN A 703 45.35 19.55 -14.87
N THR A 704 44.97 20.18 -13.76
CA THR A 704 45.40 19.77 -12.42
C THR A 704 44.81 18.40 -12.06
N SER A 705 45.63 17.49 -11.56
CA SER A 705 45.16 16.25 -10.92
C SER A 705 44.74 16.55 -9.49
N LEU A 706 43.44 16.63 -9.24
CA LEU A 706 42.86 16.72 -7.90
C LEU A 706 42.64 15.30 -7.34
N ILE A 707 43.42 14.96 -6.32
CA ILE A 707 43.42 13.63 -5.68
C ILE A 707 42.84 13.77 -4.27
N GLN A 708 41.78 13.03 -3.97
CA GLN A 708 41.04 13.14 -2.71
C GLN A 708 40.88 11.78 -2.02
N PRO A 709 40.88 11.73 -0.67
CA PRO A 709 40.59 10.50 0.06
C PRO A 709 39.26 9.90 -0.41
N ALA A 710 39.30 8.64 -0.84
CA ALA A 710 38.10 7.93 -1.26
C ALA A 710 37.41 7.31 -0.04
N PRO A 711 36.07 7.38 0.09
CA PRO A 711 35.38 6.66 1.14
C PRO A 711 35.67 5.15 1.04
N PRO A 712 35.76 4.42 2.17
CA PRO A 712 35.98 2.97 2.13
C PRO A 712 34.88 2.32 1.29
N SER A 713 35.29 1.46 0.35
CA SER A 713 34.35 0.66 -0.43
C SER A 713 33.91 -0.53 0.42
N GLY A 714 32.70 -0.57 0.96
CA GLY A 714 32.20 -1.75 1.70
C GLY A 714 31.07 -2.48 1.00
N SER A 715 30.84 -3.73 1.40
CA SER A 715 29.66 -4.48 0.97
C SER A 715 28.47 -4.11 1.86
N TRP A 716 27.36 -3.79 1.21
CA TRP A 716 26.07 -3.64 1.85
C TRP A 716 25.30 -4.94 1.71
N THR A 717 24.76 -5.44 2.81
CA THR A 717 23.86 -6.61 2.81
C THR A 717 22.52 -6.18 3.40
N ASP A 718 21.44 -6.31 2.64
CA ASP A 718 20.08 -6.17 3.16
C ASP A 718 19.73 -7.43 3.97
N ARG A 719 19.39 -7.25 5.24
CA ARG A 719 18.98 -8.29 6.20
C ARG A 719 17.57 -8.06 6.74
N THR A 720 16.77 -7.27 6.03
CA THR A 720 15.43 -6.88 6.46
C THR A 720 14.52 -8.09 6.70
N ALA A 721 14.59 -9.11 5.82
CA ALA A 721 13.72 -10.29 5.93
C ALA A 721 14.09 -11.15 7.15
N GLU A 722 15.39 -11.38 7.33
CA GLU A 722 15.94 -12.15 8.44
C GLU A 722 15.68 -11.45 9.79
N ALA A 723 15.93 -10.14 9.89
CA ALA A 723 15.71 -9.39 11.12
C ALA A 723 14.23 -9.31 11.56
N ALA A 724 13.29 -9.55 10.64
CA ALA A 724 11.86 -9.59 10.91
C ALA A 724 11.37 -10.99 11.34
N SER A 725 12.14 -12.04 11.08
CA SER A 725 11.81 -13.42 11.45
C SER A 725 11.76 -13.58 12.97
N THR A 726 10.95 -14.52 13.46
CA THR A 726 10.98 -14.98 14.87
C THR A 726 11.42 -16.43 14.98
N ALA A 727 11.72 -17.07 13.84
CA ALA A 727 11.82 -18.53 13.73
C ALA A 727 13.25 -19.04 13.48
N THR A 728 14.27 -18.19 13.56
CA THR A 728 15.67 -18.58 13.29
C THR A 728 16.61 -17.51 13.83
N GLY A 729 17.77 -17.89 14.38
CA GLY A 729 18.83 -16.94 14.73
C GLY A 729 19.81 -16.80 13.58
N ASP A 730 19.48 -15.93 12.63
CA ASP A 730 20.11 -15.84 11.30
C ASP A 730 20.80 -14.50 11.02
N VAL A 731 20.69 -13.50 11.92
CA VAL A 731 21.38 -12.21 11.77
C VAL A 731 22.55 -12.08 12.75
N SER A 732 23.75 -12.36 12.25
CA SER A 732 25.01 -12.07 12.94
C SER A 732 25.31 -10.57 12.91
N LEU A 733 25.58 -9.99 14.07
CA LEU A 733 25.88 -8.56 14.22
C LEU A 733 27.32 -8.34 14.69
N PHE A 734 27.99 -7.34 14.14
CA PHE A 734 29.28 -6.83 14.60
C PHE A 734 30.41 -7.88 14.69
N ALA A 735 30.43 -8.81 13.73
CA ALA A 735 31.41 -9.90 13.68
C ALA A 735 32.84 -9.37 13.49
N ALA A 736 33.03 -8.38 12.63
CA ALA A 736 34.30 -7.71 12.38
C ALA A 736 34.36 -6.31 13.01
N ASN A 737 35.58 -5.81 13.24
CA ASN A 737 35.77 -4.42 13.66
C ASN A 737 35.47 -3.48 12.49
N GLY A 738 34.69 -2.42 12.73
CA GLY A 738 34.21 -1.51 11.68
C GLY A 738 32.89 -1.92 11.02
N ASP A 739 32.33 -3.09 11.36
CA ASP A 739 30.96 -3.45 10.98
C ASP A 739 29.97 -2.43 11.54
N ALA A 740 28.98 -2.07 10.72
CA ALA A 740 27.90 -1.20 11.12
C ALA A 740 26.53 -1.84 10.82
N CYS A 741 25.59 -1.64 11.73
CA CYS A 741 24.20 -1.99 11.56
C CYS A 741 23.39 -0.71 11.37
N TYR A 742 22.56 -0.67 10.33
CA TYR A 742 21.71 0.47 10.01
C TYR A 742 20.25 0.05 10.12
N LEU A 743 19.50 0.79 10.93
CA LEU A 743 18.06 0.61 11.15
C LEU A 743 17.34 1.80 10.51
N GLY A 744 16.61 1.55 9.43
CA GLY A 744 15.96 2.57 8.63
C GLY A 744 14.44 2.49 8.68
N LEU A 745 13.78 3.65 8.80
CA LEU A 745 12.35 3.81 8.54
C LEU A 745 12.10 5.05 7.65
N PRO A 746 11.04 5.04 6.83
CA PRO A 746 10.69 6.19 5.97
C PRO A 746 10.22 7.42 6.77
N ALA A 747 9.93 7.26 8.07
CA ALA A 747 9.72 8.37 9.00
C ALA A 747 10.62 8.24 10.24
N LYS A 748 10.77 9.34 10.98
CA LYS A 748 11.48 9.35 12.26
C LYS A 748 10.81 8.39 13.25
N PHE A 749 11.62 7.72 14.06
CA PHE A 749 11.21 6.79 15.10
C PHE A 749 11.98 7.08 16.40
N ASP A 750 11.58 6.44 17.49
CA ASP A 750 12.07 6.74 18.85
C ASP A 750 12.43 5.47 19.64
N TYR A 751 12.33 4.30 19.01
CA TYR A 751 12.41 3.03 19.70
C TYR A 751 13.03 1.92 18.84
N VAL A 752 13.89 1.09 19.47
CA VAL A 752 14.40 -0.16 18.87
C VAL A 752 14.38 -1.29 19.90
N TYR A 753 13.91 -2.47 19.49
CA TYR A 753 13.97 -3.71 20.26
C TYR A 753 14.89 -4.74 19.60
N PHE A 754 15.62 -5.49 20.42
CA PHE A 754 16.49 -6.59 20.02
C PHE A 754 16.15 -7.86 20.82
N ASP A 755 15.82 -8.93 20.11
CA ASP A 755 15.75 -10.29 20.63
C ASP A 755 16.96 -11.10 20.14
N LEU A 756 17.83 -11.48 21.08
CA LEU A 756 19.08 -12.16 20.80
C LEU A 756 18.96 -13.65 21.08
N LEU A 757 19.25 -14.48 20.08
CA LEU A 757 19.45 -15.92 20.27
C LEU A 757 20.75 -16.18 21.03
N THR A 758 21.81 -15.52 20.57
CA THR A 758 23.15 -15.62 21.17
C THR A 758 23.55 -14.21 21.59
N PRO A 759 23.55 -13.90 22.89
CA PRO A 759 24.07 -12.63 23.36
C PRO A 759 25.58 -12.50 23.12
N ALA A 760 26.05 -11.26 22.98
CA ALA A 760 27.48 -10.99 22.90
C ALA A 760 28.20 -11.46 24.16
N GLY A 761 29.37 -12.08 24.01
CA GLY A 761 30.17 -12.57 25.15
C GLY A 761 30.66 -11.45 26.08
N ALA A 762 30.73 -10.21 25.57
CA ALA A 762 30.98 -8.98 26.31
C ALA A 762 30.32 -7.82 25.55
N SER A 763 30.20 -6.65 26.18
CA SER A 763 29.63 -5.46 25.52
C SER A 763 30.41 -5.15 24.24
N VAL A 764 29.68 -4.92 23.14
CA VAL A 764 30.28 -4.46 21.88
C VAL A 764 30.64 -2.98 21.89
N SER A 765 30.36 -2.27 23.01
CA SER A 765 30.48 -0.82 23.15
C SER A 765 29.82 -0.09 21.96
N PRO A 766 28.50 -0.25 21.77
CA PRO A 766 27.83 0.30 20.60
C PRO A 766 27.78 1.82 20.67
N ASP A 767 28.03 2.43 19.53
CA ASP A 767 27.94 3.87 19.33
C ASP A 767 26.83 4.20 18.33
N TRP A 768 25.96 5.13 18.71
CA TRP A 768 24.65 5.36 18.09
C TRP A 768 24.63 6.70 17.38
N HIS A 769 24.17 6.72 16.13
CA HIS A 769 24.17 7.94 15.33
C HIS A 769 22.91 8.09 14.49
N TYR A 770 22.56 9.33 14.15
CA TYR A 770 21.55 9.69 13.16
C TYR A 770 22.16 10.57 12.06
N TRP A 771 21.52 10.65 10.89
CA TRP A 771 21.98 11.47 9.78
C TRP A 771 21.30 12.85 9.80
N ASP A 772 22.06 13.95 9.79
CA ASP A 772 21.50 15.32 9.83
C ASP A 772 21.40 16.02 8.46
N GLY A 773 21.80 15.32 7.38
CA GLY A 773 21.90 15.88 6.03
C GLY A 773 23.32 16.22 5.59
N ALA A 774 24.25 16.43 6.52
CA ALA A 774 25.65 16.73 6.27
C ALA A 774 26.61 15.64 6.82
N GLY A 775 26.29 15.07 7.98
CA GLY A 775 27.12 14.13 8.71
C GLY A 775 26.32 13.15 9.57
N TRP A 776 27.01 12.11 10.05
CA TRP A 776 26.47 11.22 11.10
C TRP A 776 26.72 11.85 12.46
N GLN A 777 25.65 12.21 13.17
CA GLN A 777 25.69 12.85 14.48
C GLN A 777 25.38 11.87 15.61
N PRO A 778 25.95 12.03 16.81
CA PRO A 778 25.64 11.17 17.96
C PRO A 778 24.14 11.19 18.32
N LEU A 779 23.57 10.02 18.61
CA LEU A 779 22.21 9.84 19.09
C LEU A 779 22.22 9.55 20.59
N THR A 780 21.47 10.33 21.37
CA THR A 780 21.35 10.14 22.83
C THR A 780 20.18 9.22 23.15
N LEU A 781 20.44 8.14 23.88
CA LEU A 781 19.41 7.22 24.37
C LEU A 781 18.78 7.75 25.66
N THR A 782 17.46 7.83 25.70
CA THR A 782 16.67 8.21 26.89
C THR A 782 16.45 7.01 27.81
N GLN A 783 16.52 5.78 27.27
CA GLN A 783 16.43 4.55 28.05
C GLN A 783 17.52 3.54 27.62
N ASN A 784 18.06 2.84 28.63
CA ASN A 784 19.11 1.83 28.47
C ASN A 784 20.39 2.33 27.76
N PRO A 785 20.98 3.47 28.19
CA PRO A 785 22.13 4.08 27.53
C PRO A 785 23.40 3.20 27.57
N ALA A 786 23.42 2.18 28.42
CA ALA A 786 24.52 1.21 28.55
C ALA A 786 24.24 -0.11 27.81
N TYR A 787 23.26 -0.15 26.90
CA TYR A 787 22.93 -1.37 26.15
C TYR A 787 24.14 -1.84 25.35
N GLY A 788 24.56 -3.09 25.57
CA GLY A 788 25.81 -3.64 25.02
C GLY A 788 25.65 -4.93 24.20
N PHE A 789 24.41 -5.31 23.85
CA PHE A 789 24.09 -6.58 23.18
C PHE A 789 24.45 -7.85 23.97
N THR A 790 24.65 -7.74 25.29
CA THR A 790 24.92 -8.89 26.19
C THR A 790 23.66 -9.60 26.69
N ALA A 791 22.48 -9.11 26.32
CA ALA A 791 21.17 -9.76 26.50
C ALA A 791 20.16 -9.14 25.51
N SER A 792 19.04 -9.82 25.26
CA SER A 792 17.87 -9.20 24.63
C SER A 792 17.47 -7.93 25.40
N GLY A 793 17.02 -6.91 24.68
CA GLY A 793 16.74 -5.63 25.30
C GLY A 793 16.20 -4.60 24.33
N ARG A 794 16.04 -3.38 24.83
CA ARG A 794 15.50 -2.26 24.07
C ARG A 794 16.25 -0.98 24.36
N ILE A 795 16.13 -0.04 23.45
CA ILE A 795 16.57 1.34 23.60
C ILE A 795 15.44 2.28 23.19
N GLU A 796 15.40 3.45 23.83
CA GLU A 796 14.47 4.53 23.52
C GLU A 796 15.27 5.82 23.37
N PHE A 797 14.80 6.76 22.54
CA PHE A 797 15.42 8.06 22.33
C PHE A 797 14.41 9.08 21.79
N ASP A 798 14.64 10.36 22.01
CA ASP A 798 13.84 11.40 21.37
C ASP A 798 14.29 11.59 19.91
N ALA A 799 13.35 11.51 18.97
CA ALA A 799 13.64 11.69 17.55
C ALA A 799 14.26 13.07 17.28
N PRO A 800 15.51 13.16 16.75
CA PRO A 800 16.19 14.44 16.58
C PRO A 800 15.49 15.37 15.57
N ALA A 801 15.39 16.66 15.89
CA ALA A 801 14.79 17.66 15.02
C ALA A 801 15.52 17.76 13.66
N ALA A 802 16.86 17.70 13.70
CA ALA A 802 17.72 17.80 12.52
C ALA A 802 17.78 16.52 11.66
N TRP A 803 17.22 15.39 12.10
CA TRP A 803 17.31 14.12 11.37
C TRP A 803 16.72 14.24 9.96
N GLN A 804 17.49 13.81 8.96
CA GLN A 804 17.13 13.80 7.53
C GLN A 804 17.19 12.37 6.96
N GLN A 805 16.50 12.18 5.83
CA GLN A 805 16.54 10.92 5.08
C GLN A 805 17.84 10.80 4.25
N ARG A 806 18.19 9.56 3.90
CA ARG A 806 19.28 9.22 2.97
C ARG A 806 19.09 7.81 2.42
N SER A 807 19.57 7.56 1.21
CA SER A 807 19.79 6.21 0.64
C SER A 807 21.16 5.62 1.03
N LEU A 808 21.20 4.35 1.40
CA LEU A 808 22.41 3.57 1.73
C LEU A 808 22.34 2.19 1.08
N GLY A 809 23.40 1.75 0.40
CA GLY A 809 23.47 0.36 -0.10
C GLY A 809 22.36 -0.05 -1.07
N GLY A 810 21.78 0.90 -1.79
CA GLY A 810 20.62 0.66 -2.67
C GLY A 810 19.25 0.78 -1.98
N SER A 811 19.20 1.20 -0.70
CA SER A 811 17.94 1.47 -0.02
C SER A 811 17.19 2.64 -0.64
N PRO A 812 15.86 2.74 -0.47
CA PRO A 812 15.16 4.02 -0.61
C PRO A 812 15.69 5.05 0.40
N ASP A 813 15.27 6.30 0.26
CA ASP A 813 15.59 7.36 1.21
C ASP A 813 14.87 7.11 2.55
N LEU A 814 15.63 6.86 3.62
CA LEU A 814 15.12 6.52 4.94
C LEU A 814 15.80 7.33 6.04
N TYR A 815 15.11 7.50 7.17
CA TYR A 815 15.70 7.96 8.42
C TYR A 815 16.42 6.80 9.08
N PHE A 816 17.75 6.87 9.12
CA PHE A 816 18.59 5.80 9.66
C PHE A 816 19.12 6.10 11.05
N VAL A 817 19.08 5.09 11.92
CA VAL A 817 19.98 4.96 13.07
C VAL A 817 21.13 4.05 12.67
N ARG A 818 22.37 4.57 12.76
CA ARG A 818 23.59 3.80 12.57
C ARG A 818 24.14 3.36 13.92
N ILE A 819 24.47 2.08 14.01
CA ILE A 819 25.10 1.47 15.17
C ILE A 819 26.47 0.94 14.73
N THR A 820 27.53 1.43 15.36
CA THR A 820 28.90 0.96 15.13
C THR A 820 29.45 0.33 16.38
N ARG A 821 30.19 -0.77 16.22
CA ARG A 821 30.94 -1.39 17.31
C ARG A 821 32.25 -0.62 17.55
N GLN A 822 32.55 -0.32 18.81
CA GLN A 822 33.82 0.30 19.22
C GLN A 822 34.77 -0.68 19.94
N ALA A 823 34.29 -1.85 20.36
CA ALA A 823 35.15 -2.84 21.02
C ALA A 823 36.19 -3.44 20.05
N GLY A 824 37.48 -3.37 20.39
CA GLY A 824 38.58 -3.89 19.53
C GLY A 824 38.56 -5.41 19.28
N SER A 825 37.93 -6.20 20.16
CA SER A 825 37.70 -7.65 19.97
C SER A 825 36.39 -8.09 20.62
N VAL A 826 35.67 -9.02 19.97
CA VAL A 826 34.43 -9.65 20.48
C VAL A 826 34.54 -11.14 20.20
N LEU A 827 34.75 -11.95 21.24
CA LEU A 827 34.98 -13.40 21.11
C LEU A 827 33.74 -14.15 20.63
N THR A 828 32.56 -13.76 21.13
CA THR A 828 31.27 -14.28 20.72
C THR A 828 30.41 -13.10 20.25
N PRO A 829 30.27 -12.88 18.92
CA PRO A 829 29.43 -11.81 18.41
C PRO A 829 27.94 -12.10 18.66
N PRO A 830 27.11 -11.07 18.88
CA PRO A 830 25.68 -11.27 19.07
C PRO A 830 25.02 -11.78 17.79
N VAL A 831 24.08 -12.72 17.96
CA VAL A 831 23.21 -13.23 16.90
C VAL A 831 21.77 -12.96 17.31
N ALA A 832 21.05 -12.20 16.48
CA ALA A 832 19.66 -11.87 16.72
C ALA A 832 18.72 -12.93 16.15
N ASN A 833 17.64 -13.23 16.88
CA ASN A 833 16.45 -13.88 16.33
C ASN A 833 15.58 -12.86 15.61
N GLN A 834 15.36 -11.70 16.23
CA GLN A 834 14.53 -10.64 15.69
C GLN A 834 15.03 -9.29 16.23
N PHE A 835 14.93 -8.23 15.42
CA PHE A 835 15.02 -6.87 15.96
C PHE A 835 14.27 -5.89 15.07
N THR A 836 13.71 -4.85 15.70
CA THR A 836 12.78 -3.96 15.01
C THR A 836 12.85 -2.55 15.56
N SER A 837 13.02 -1.58 14.66
CA SER A 837 12.65 -0.19 14.90
C SER A 837 11.14 -0.06 14.70
N VAL A 838 10.42 0.46 15.69
CA VAL A 838 8.95 0.54 15.64
C VAL A 838 8.44 1.85 16.23
N ARG A 839 7.28 2.29 15.72
CA ARG A 839 6.41 3.21 16.44
C ARG A 839 5.42 2.38 17.27
N ASN A 840 5.12 2.77 18.51
CA ASN A 840 4.17 2.02 19.36
C ASN A 840 2.73 2.34 18.94
N ASN A 841 2.07 1.42 18.24
CA ASN A 841 0.75 1.61 17.64
C ASN A 841 -0.33 1.05 18.58
N VAL A 842 -0.90 1.91 19.42
CA VAL A 842 -1.82 1.51 20.49
C VAL A 842 -3.26 1.65 20.04
N ALA A 843 -4.01 0.54 20.15
CA ALA A 843 -5.46 0.39 20.02
C ALA A 843 -6.02 0.89 18.67
N PRO A 844 -6.33 -0.02 17.72
CA PRO A 844 -6.97 0.36 16.49
C PRO A 844 -8.41 0.79 16.75
N THR A 845 -8.89 1.71 15.94
CA THR A 845 -10.29 2.05 15.78
C THR A 845 -10.58 2.08 14.28
N THR A 846 -11.78 1.75 13.87
CA THR A 846 -12.12 1.66 12.45
C THR A 846 -13.27 2.60 12.15
N ALA A 847 -13.29 3.14 10.92
CA ALA A 847 -14.42 3.93 10.47
C ALA A 847 -15.47 2.99 9.88
N SER A 848 -16.73 3.26 10.17
CA SER A 848 -17.81 2.44 9.66
C SER A 848 -18.08 2.66 8.17
N ARG A 849 -18.30 1.53 7.48
CA ARG A 849 -18.65 1.34 6.05
C ARG A 849 -18.15 2.44 5.10
N ASP A 850 -16.97 2.21 4.54
CA ASP A 850 -16.49 2.88 3.33
C ASP A 850 -16.45 1.86 2.19
N THR A 851 -17.11 2.20 1.07
CA THR A 851 -17.35 1.30 -0.07
C THR A 851 -16.19 1.26 -1.08
N SER A 852 -15.10 1.99 -0.80
CA SER A 852 -13.93 2.07 -1.68
C SER A 852 -12.62 1.63 -1.01
N SER A 853 -12.59 1.67 0.32
CA SER A 853 -11.45 1.27 1.13
C SER A 853 -11.90 0.98 2.55
N ILE A 854 -11.17 0.16 3.30
CA ILE A 854 -11.43 -0.09 4.71
C ILE A 854 -10.51 0.79 5.56
N PRO A 855 -11.08 1.80 6.23
CA PRO A 855 -10.30 2.72 7.05
C PRO A 855 -9.97 2.14 8.42
N VAL A 856 -8.71 2.27 8.82
CA VAL A 856 -8.24 2.02 10.17
C VAL A 856 -7.54 3.27 10.69
N GLY A 857 -7.91 3.72 11.88
CA GLY A 857 -7.24 4.79 12.61
C GLY A 857 -6.60 4.24 13.88
N TRP A 858 -5.49 4.81 14.33
CA TRP A 858 -4.86 4.42 15.58
C TRP A 858 -4.14 5.61 16.22
N SER A 859 -3.69 5.41 17.46
CA SER A 859 -2.83 6.35 18.15
C SER A 859 -1.40 5.83 18.27
N GLU A 860 -0.41 6.68 18.00
CA GLU A 860 1.02 6.37 18.10
C GLU A 860 1.67 7.05 19.30
N GLY A 861 2.53 6.32 20.00
CA GLY A 861 3.39 6.83 21.08
C GLY A 861 3.30 6.04 22.38
N ILE A 862 4.30 6.20 23.24
CA ILE A 862 4.42 5.47 24.52
C ILE A 862 3.81 6.29 25.68
N VAL A 863 3.82 7.62 25.57
CA VAL A 863 3.29 8.56 26.57
C VAL A 863 2.34 9.58 25.93
N SER A 864 1.26 9.91 26.64
CA SER A 864 0.30 10.93 26.21
C SER A 864 0.95 12.33 26.14
N PRO A 865 0.65 13.16 25.12
CA PRO A 865 -0.39 12.96 24.11
C PRO A 865 0.07 12.11 22.93
N TYR A 866 -0.78 11.16 22.51
CA TYR A 866 -0.53 10.32 21.36
C TYR A 866 -0.78 11.06 20.03
N THR A 867 -0.05 10.70 18.98
CA THR A 867 -0.31 11.17 17.60
C THR A 867 -1.42 10.34 16.97
N VAL A 868 -2.29 10.95 16.16
CA VAL A 868 -3.37 10.24 15.46
C VAL A 868 -2.91 9.87 14.05
N ARG A 869 -3.12 8.62 13.66
CA ARG A 869 -2.86 8.09 12.32
C ARG A 869 -4.08 7.44 11.71
N TYR A 870 -4.02 7.26 10.40
CA TYR A 870 -5.05 6.65 9.58
C TYR A 870 -4.39 5.96 8.39
N ASP A 871 -4.98 4.83 8.00
CA ASP A 871 -4.67 4.10 6.78
C ASP A 871 -5.97 3.56 6.16
N ALA A 872 -5.96 3.34 4.84
CA ALA A 872 -7.12 2.91 4.07
C ALA A 872 -6.73 1.77 3.14
N LEU A 873 -7.21 0.56 3.45
CA LEU A 873 -6.93 -0.61 2.62
C LEU A 873 -7.88 -0.66 1.43
N PRO A 874 -7.40 -0.68 0.18
CA PRO A 874 -8.26 -0.83 -0.98
C PRO A 874 -8.90 -2.23 -0.99
N VAL A 875 -10.12 -2.32 -1.53
CA VAL A 875 -10.83 -3.60 -1.71
C VAL A 875 -10.61 -4.06 -3.16
N VAL A 876 -9.74 -5.05 -3.39
CA VAL A 876 -9.46 -5.65 -4.72
C VAL A 876 -9.84 -7.15 -4.72
N ASP A 877 -10.23 -7.71 -5.87
CA ASP A 877 -10.71 -9.09 -6.06
C ASP A 877 -9.94 -9.84 -7.18
N ILE A 878 -10.00 -11.18 -7.17
CA ILE A 878 -9.48 -12.05 -8.25
C ILE A 878 -10.18 -11.70 -9.57
N THR A 879 -9.38 -11.40 -10.60
CA THR A 879 -9.89 -11.19 -11.95
C THR A 879 -9.29 -12.25 -12.87
N LEU A 880 -10.14 -13.10 -13.47
CA LEU A 880 -9.76 -14.06 -14.52
C LEU A 880 -10.36 -13.59 -15.85
N SER A 881 -9.54 -13.56 -16.90
CA SER A 881 -9.96 -13.28 -18.27
C SER A 881 -9.24 -14.19 -19.25
N ILE A 882 -9.82 -14.40 -20.44
CA ILE A 882 -9.08 -14.90 -21.60
C ILE A 882 -8.53 -13.65 -22.30
N SER A 883 -7.23 -13.65 -22.60
CA SER A 883 -6.59 -12.54 -23.29
C SER A 883 -6.58 -12.74 -24.80
N GLU A 884 -6.31 -13.96 -25.26
CA GLU A 884 -6.38 -14.33 -26.67
C GLU A 884 -6.48 -15.85 -26.88
N THR A 885 -6.94 -16.26 -28.06
CA THR A 885 -6.97 -17.66 -28.54
C THR A 885 -6.43 -17.75 -29.96
N TYR A 886 -5.95 -18.92 -30.37
CA TYR A 886 -5.60 -19.18 -31.77
C TYR A 886 -6.41 -20.34 -32.35
N ASP A 887 -6.69 -20.25 -33.64
CA ASP A 887 -7.23 -21.35 -34.44
C ASP A 887 -6.11 -22.24 -34.99
N ARG A 888 -6.46 -23.44 -35.45
CA ARG A 888 -5.50 -24.39 -36.05
C ARG A 888 -4.78 -23.84 -37.27
N ASP A 889 -5.42 -22.93 -38.01
CA ASP A 889 -4.83 -22.27 -39.18
C ASP A 889 -3.91 -21.09 -38.82
N GLY A 890 -3.74 -20.80 -37.53
CA GLY A 890 -2.89 -19.73 -37.01
C GLY A 890 -3.61 -18.39 -36.85
N THR A 891 -4.93 -18.32 -37.09
CA THR A 891 -5.71 -17.09 -36.89
C THR A 891 -5.79 -16.73 -35.41
N LEU A 892 -5.47 -15.47 -35.07
CA LEU A 892 -5.51 -14.93 -33.70
C LEU A 892 -6.87 -14.28 -33.39
N HIS A 893 -7.42 -14.62 -32.22
CA HIS A 893 -8.58 -13.98 -31.62
C HIS A 893 -8.18 -13.30 -30.31
N SER A 894 -7.83 -12.02 -30.35
CA SER A 894 -7.46 -11.22 -29.17
C SER A 894 -8.61 -10.42 -28.56
N ALA A 895 -9.85 -10.67 -29.00
CA ALA A 895 -11.07 -10.08 -28.46
C ALA A 895 -12.24 -11.07 -28.52
N ALA A 896 -13.16 -10.98 -27.55
CA ALA A 896 -14.30 -11.89 -27.46
C ALA A 896 -15.26 -11.77 -28.68
N PRO A 897 -15.89 -12.89 -29.12
CA PRO A 897 -15.84 -14.22 -28.51
C PRO A 897 -14.51 -14.92 -28.80
N PHE A 898 -13.85 -15.39 -27.74
CA PHE A 898 -12.63 -16.15 -27.83
C PHE A 898 -12.96 -17.55 -28.32
N GLY A 899 -12.49 -17.91 -29.51
CA GLY A 899 -12.79 -19.17 -30.18
C GLY A 899 -11.51 -19.93 -30.52
N VAL A 900 -11.63 -21.26 -30.54
CA VAL A 900 -10.60 -22.15 -31.06
C VAL A 900 -11.24 -23.01 -32.13
N ASN A 901 -10.91 -22.73 -33.37
CA ASN A 901 -11.39 -23.46 -34.53
C ASN A 901 -10.37 -24.50 -34.98
N PHE A 902 -10.82 -25.75 -35.09
CA PHE A 902 -10.02 -26.82 -35.65
C PHE A 902 -10.03 -26.82 -37.19
N GLY A 903 -10.87 -26.04 -37.86
CA GLY A 903 -11.03 -26.05 -39.32
C GLY A 903 -11.65 -27.34 -39.85
N ASP A 904 -11.47 -27.62 -41.14
CA ASP A 904 -11.96 -28.87 -41.75
C ASP A 904 -11.27 -30.08 -41.08
N VAL A 905 -12.09 -31.01 -40.59
CA VAL A 905 -11.65 -32.23 -39.89
C VAL A 905 -12.25 -33.47 -40.57
N ASP A 906 -11.38 -34.41 -40.93
CA ASP A 906 -11.73 -35.71 -41.50
C ASP A 906 -11.62 -36.83 -40.43
N PRO A 907 -12.68 -37.57 -40.10
CA PRO A 907 -12.59 -38.69 -39.16
C PRO A 907 -11.62 -39.80 -39.60
N GLN A 908 -11.21 -39.86 -40.87
CA GLN A 908 -10.26 -40.84 -41.40
C GLN A 908 -8.79 -40.51 -41.09
N THR A 909 -8.47 -39.24 -40.85
CA THR A 909 -7.11 -38.76 -40.53
C THR A 909 -6.93 -38.44 -39.04
N GLY A 910 -7.82 -38.99 -38.20
CA GLY A 910 -8.09 -38.59 -36.81
C GLY A 910 -6.88 -38.27 -35.93
N GLN A 911 -6.77 -36.98 -35.59
CA GLN A 911 -6.20 -36.33 -34.39
C GLN A 911 -5.82 -34.91 -34.81
N TYR A 912 -6.41 -33.90 -34.17
CA TYR A 912 -6.25 -32.51 -34.56
C TYR A 912 -5.78 -31.70 -33.37
N THR A 913 -4.60 -31.11 -33.45
CA THR A 913 -4.04 -30.28 -32.38
C THR A 913 -4.01 -28.83 -32.83
N VAL A 914 -4.43 -27.92 -31.95
CA VAL A 914 -4.21 -26.49 -32.12
C VAL A 914 -2.97 -26.12 -31.30
N SER A 915 -1.83 -26.16 -31.99
CA SER A 915 -0.54 -25.59 -31.61
C SER A 915 0.13 -25.15 -32.93
N PRO A 916 -0.39 -24.09 -33.56
CA PRO A 916 -0.23 -23.85 -35.00
C PRO A 916 1.19 -23.51 -35.43
N SER A 917 2.09 -23.16 -34.50
CA SER A 917 3.52 -22.87 -34.73
C SER A 917 4.30 -22.92 -33.40
N PRO A 918 5.63 -23.08 -33.40
CA PRO A 918 6.44 -22.88 -32.21
C PRO A 918 6.20 -21.49 -31.60
N GLY A 919 5.64 -21.43 -30.38
CA GLY A 919 5.30 -20.20 -29.68
C GLY A 919 3.85 -19.71 -29.85
N GLN A 920 2.96 -20.52 -30.44
CA GLN A 920 1.52 -20.28 -30.50
C GLN A 920 0.74 -21.37 -29.74
N TYR A 921 -0.36 -20.99 -29.10
CA TYR A 921 -1.17 -21.82 -28.21
C TYR A 921 -2.66 -21.69 -28.52
N ALA A 922 -3.49 -22.64 -28.11
CA ALA A 922 -4.95 -22.54 -28.34
C ALA A 922 -5.63 -21.44 -27.51
N VAL A 923 -5.29 -21.30 -26.22
CA VAL A 923 -5.91 -20.31 -25.31
C VAL A 923 -4.88 -19.73 -24.34
N ARG A 924 -4.85 -18.40 -24.18
CA ARG A 924 -4.13 -17.70 -23.10
C ARG A 924 -5.09 -17.04 -22.13
N THR A 925 -5.04 -17.46 -20.87
CA THR A 925 -5.75 -16.80 -19.78
C THR A 925 -4.84 -15.80 -19.07
N LEU A 926 -5.41 -14.68 -18.63
CA LEU A 926 -4.78 -13.69 -17.77
C LEU A 926 -5.49 -13.70 -16.41
N VAL A 927 -4.73 -13.92 -15.34
CA VAL A 927 -5.24 -13.89 -13.97
C VAL A 927 -4.52 -12.82 -13.18
N MET A 928 -5.29 -11.95 -12.52
CA MET A 928 -4.81 -10.97 -11.54
C MET A 928 -5.39 -11.33 -10.18
N SER A 929 -4.53 -11.55 -9.19
CA SER A 929 -4.94 -11.91 -7.83
C SER A 929 -3.89 -11.47 -6.81
N ASP A 930 -4.34 -10.96 -5.68
CA ASP A 930 -3.54 -10.74 -4.46
C ASP A 930 -3.65 -11.92 -3.47
N GLU A 931 -4.46 -12.93 -3.79
CA GLU A 931 -4.70 -14.14 -2.98
C GLU A 931 -4.26 -15.42 -3.75
N VAL A 932 -4.18 -16.56 -3.05
CA VAL A 932 -3.90 -17.89 -3.65
C VAL A 932 -5.16 -18.43 -4.34
N TRP A 933 -5.01 -19.05 -5.52
CA TRP A 933 -6.17 -19.53 -6.28
C TRP A 933 -5.87 -20.78 -7.10
N SER A 934 -6.93 -21.53 -7.41
CA SER A 934 -6.94 -22.68 -8.31
C SER A 934 -7.74 -22.39 -9.58
N LEU A 935 -7.31 -22.94 -10.74
CA LEU A 935 -8.01 -22.81 -12.02
C LEU A 935 -8.66 -24.13 -12.45
N TYR A 936 -9.93 -24.01 -12.83
CA TYR A 936 -10.74 -25.09 -13.39
C TYR A 936 -11.13 -24.75 -14.82
N ALA A 937 -11.03 -25.71 -15.74
CA ALA A 937 -11.57 -25.62 -17.09
C ALA A 937 -12.59 -26.75 -17.35
N GLN A 938 -13.80 -26.42 -17.76
CA GLN A 938 -14.87 -27.39 -17.96
C GLN A 938 -15.67 -27.07 -19.22
N ALA A 939 -16.19 -28.10 -19.88
CA ALA A 939 -17.09 -27.90 -21.00
C ALA A 939 -18.55 -27.81 -20.56
N SER A 940 -19.35 -27.01 -21.26
CA SER A 940 -20.80 -26.94 -21.09
C SER A 940 -21.51 -28.25 -21.46
N GLY A 941 -20.89 -29.09 -22.29
CA GLY A 941 -21.44 -30.36 -22.74
C GLY A 941 -20.54 -31.06 -23.76
N ASP A 942 -21.05 -32.15 -24.35
CA ASP A 942 -20.47 -32.76 -25.56
C ASP A 942 -20.46 -31.74 -26.70
N LEU A 943 -19.58 -31.90 -27.69
CA LEU A 943 -19.62 -31.02 -28.87
C LEU A 943 -20.88 -31.36 -29.67
N LEU A 944 -21.65 -30.34 -30.03
CA LEU A 944 -22.96 -30.45 -30.66
C LEU A 944 -22.98 -29.70 -31.99
N ASP A 945 -23.57 -30.30 -33.02
CA ASP A 945 -23.83 -29.60 -34.30
C ASP A 945 -25.26 -29.05 -34.38
N ALA A 946 -25.59 -28.38 -35.49
CA ALA A 946 -26.90 -27.77 -35.71
C ALA A 946 -28.05 -28.80 -35.82
N ASP A 947 -27.75 -30.05 -36.16
CA ASP A 947 -28.73 -31.13 -36.37
C ASP A 947 -28.92 -32.00 -35.12
N GLY A 948 -28.17 -31.72 -34.04
CA GLY A 948 -28.27 -32.40 -32.75
C GLY A 948 -27.39 -33.65 -32.63
N ASN A 949 -26.47 -33.89 -33.55
CA ASN A 949 -25.46 -34.94 -33.41
C ASN A 949 -24.40 -34.51 -32.39
N THR A 950 -23.80 -35.47 -31.69
CA THR A 950 -22.82 -35.19 -30.63
C THR A 950 -21.49 -35.90 -30.81
N ILE A 951 -20.41 -35.21 -30.44
CA ILE A 951 -19.09 -35.81 -30.20
C ILE A 951 -18.84 -35.79 -28.69
N PRO A 952 -18.59 -36.95 -28.04
CA PRO A 952 -18.31 -37.02 -26.61
C PRO A 952 -17.19 -36.07 -26.20
N ILE A 953 -17.39 -35.29 -25.15
CA ILE A 953 -16.43 -34.26 -24.73
C ILE A 953 -15.06 -34.83 -24.36
N GLY A 954 -15.00 -36.10 -23.94
CA GLY A 954 -13.73 -36.78 -23.65
C GLY A 954 -12.78 -36.89 -24.84
N ASN A 955 -13.30 -36.69 -26.06
CA ASN A 955 -12.52 -36.63 -27.30
C ASN A 955 -11.81 -35.28 -27.50
N LEU A 956 -12.27 -34.22 -26.83
CA LEU A 956 -11.55 -32.95 -26.72
C LEU A 956 -10.65 -33.02 -25.49
N LYS A 957 -9.38 -32.69 -25.70
CA LYS A 957 -8.32 -32.71 -24.70
C LYS A 957 -7.62 -31.38 -24.66
N TRP A 958 -6.94 -31.12 -23.55
CA TRP A 958 -6.11 -29.95 -23.35
C TRP A 958 -4.80 -30.31 -22.66
N ALA A 959 -3.81 -29.43 -22.80
CA ALA A 959 -2.55 -29.50 -22.06
C ALA A 959 -1.96 -28.09 -21.94
N PRO A 960 -1.08 -27.81 -20.96
CA PRO A 960 -0.23 -26.62 -21.02
C PRO A 960 0.55 -26.59 -22.34
N ASP A 961 0.73 -25.41 -22.93
CA ASP A 961 1.47 -25.25 -24.20
C ASP A 961 2.84 -25.96 -24.13
N GLY A 962 3.15 -26.74 -25.18
CA GLY A 962 4.37 -27.54 -25.27
C GLY A 962 4.41 -28.84 -24.45
N SER A 963 3.33 -29.20 -23.73
CA SER A 963 3.24 -30.47 -22.99
C SER A 963 2.96 -31.67 -23.91
N SER A 964 3.59 -32.82 -23.61
CA SER A 964 3.28 -34.11 -24.26
C SER A 964 2.17 -34.91 -23.55
N SER A 965 1.74 -34.46 -22.37
CA SER A 965 0.70 -35.10 -21.57
C SER A 965 -0.64 -34.37 -21.74
N TRP A 966 -1.65 -35.08 -22.26
CA TRP A 966 -2.96 -34.53 -22.60
C TRP A 966 -4.06 -35.04 -21.67
N SER A 967 -4.88 -34.11 -21.17
CA SER A 967 -6.01 -34.39 -20.29
C SER A 967 -7.33 -34.21 -21.04
N SER A 968 -8.26 -35.16 -20.93
CA SER A 968 -9.59 -35.02 -21.51
C SER A 968 -10.42 -33.99 -20.75
N PHE A 969 -11.21 -33.19 -21.48
CA PHE A 969 -12.22 -32.35 -20.86
C PHE A 969 -13.34 -33.19 -20.24
N VAL A 970 -13.95 -32.65 -19.19
CA VAL A 970 -15.11 -33.21 -18.50
C VAL A 970 -16.29 -32.24 -18.58
N LYS A 971 -17.50 -32.76 -18.44
CA LYS A 971 -18.72 -31.95 -18.34
C LYS A 971 -18.79 -31.29 -16.96
N ALA A 972 -19.31 -30.07 -16.92
CA ALA A 972 -19.57 -29.38 -15.66
C ALA A 972 -20.59 -30.15 -14.76
N PRO A 973 -20.41 -30.18 -13.42
CA PRO A 973 -19.26 -29.69 -12.65
C PRO A 973 -18.15 -30.75 -12.52
N ALA A 974 -16.89 -30.33 -12.66
CA ALA A 974 -15.71 -31.18 -12.45
C ALA A 974 -15.33 -31.28 -10.96
N SER A 975 -14.72 -32.40 -10.52
CA SER A 975 -14.29 -32.61 -9.13
C SER A 975 -12.77 -32.56 -8.91
N ALA A 976 -11.97 -32.29 -9.94
CA ALA A 976 -10.50 -32.25 -9.85
C ALA A 976 -9.93 -31.00 -10.52
N PRO A 977 -9.00 -30.27 -9.86
CA PRO A 977 -8.36 -29.09 -10.43
C PRO A 977 -7.45 -29.45 -11.61
N ILE A 978 -7.25 -28.49 -12.49
CA ILE A 978 -6.55 -28.67 -13.77
C ILE A 978 -5.08 -28.22 -13.69
N LEU A 979 -4.71 -27.43 -12.68
CA LEU A 979 -3.32 -27.08 -12.36
C LEU A 979 -3.06 -27.35 -10.86
N LEU A 980 -1.95 -28.01 -10.52
CA LEU A 980 -1.51 -28.16 -9.12
C LEU A 980 -0.77 -26.89 -8.68
N ALA A 981 -1.32 -26.28 -7.62
CA ALA A 981 -0.81 -25.19 -6.79
C ALA A 981 0.62 -24.70 -7.12
N GLN A 982 0.73 -23.43 -7.52
CA GLN A 982 1.97 -22.69 -7.39
C GLN A 982 1.87 -21.78 -6.16
N PRO A 983 2.88 -21.72 -5.28
CA PRO A 983 2.93 -20.71 -4.24
C PRO A 983 3.37 -19.38 -4.86
N GLN A 984 2.89 -18.28 -4.27
CA GLN A 984 3.29 -16.87 -4.40
C GLN A 984 2.31 -15.96 -5.17
N ASN A 985 2.08 -14.79 -4.56
CA ASN A 985 1.18 -13.71 -5.00
C ASN A 985 1.78 -12.97 -6.19
N PHE A 986 0.98 -12.72 -7.24
CA PHE A 986 1.44 -12.02 -8.44
C PHE A 986 0.54 -10.81 -8.76
N PRO A 987 0.84 -9.64 -8.18
CA PRO A 987 0.02 -8.44 -8.38
C PRO A 987 0.11 -7.83 -9.78
N SER A 988 1.05 -8.26 -10.64
CA SER A 988 1.23 -7.74 -12.01
C SER A 988 0.53 -8.57 -13.10
N GLY A 989 -0.20 -9.63 -12.73
CA GLY A 989 -0.87 -10.54 -13.65
C GLY A 989 0.03 -11.67 -14.15
N LEU A 990 -0.53 -12.88 -14.26
CA LEU A 990 0.12 -14.06 -14.85
C LEU A 990 -0.67 -14.56 -16.05
N THR A 991 0.04 -14.95 -17.10
CA THR A 991 -0.53 -15.58 -18.29
C THR A 991 -0.31 -17.09 -18.27
N PHE A 992 -1.35 -17.87 -18.57
CA PHE A 992 -1.27 -19.32 -18.72
C PHE A 992 -1.76 -19.73 -20.11
N ASP A 993 -0.92 -20.48 -20.81
CA ASP A 993 -1.13 -20.86 -22.21
C ASP A 993 -1.46 -22.35 -22.28
N PHE A 994 -2.54 -22.69 -23.00
CA PHE A 994 -3.04 -24.05 -23.16
C PHE A 994 -3.21 -24.40 -24.63
N ASP A 995 -2.86 -25.62 -24.98
CA ASP A 995 -3.14 -26.23 -26.29
C ASP A 995 -4.35 -27.16 -26.21
N TYR A 996 -5.09 -27.25 -27.31
CA TYR A 996 -6.26 -28.13 -27.44
C TYR A 996 -6.03 -29.22 -28.48
N GLN A 997 -6.61 -30.40 -28.25
CA GLN A 997 -6.56 -31.54 -29.15
C GLN A 997 -7.91 -32.22 -29.28
N LEU A 998 -8.36 -32.47 -30.51
CA LEU A 998 -9.59 -33.16 -30.83
C LEU A 998 -9.31 -34.49 -31.53
N ASN A 999 -9.77 -35.59 -30.93
CA ASN A 999 -9.61 -36.95 -31.48
C ASN A 999 -10.92 -37.46 -32.07
N LEU A 1000 -10.95 -37.77 -33.37
CA LEU A 1000 -12.15 -38.24 -34.11
C LEU A 1000 -11.98 -39.66 -34.64
N GLY A 1001 -13.09 -40.33 -34.96
CA GLY A 1001 -13.09 -41.68 -35.54
C GLY A 1001 -14.36 -42.00 -36.34
N TRP A 1002 -14.41 -43.16 -37.00
CA TRP A 1002 -15.45 -43.51 -37.98
C TRP A 1002 -16.91 -43.42 -37.49
N THR A 1003 -17.16 -43.49 -36.19
CA THR A 1003 -18.50 -43.42 -35.60
C THR A 1003 -18.99 -41.99 -35.34
N THR A 1004 -18.22 -40.94 -35.67
CA THR A 1004 -18.49 -39.55 -35.27
C THR A 1004 -19.03 -38.62 -36.37
N THR A 1005 -19.72 -39.10 -37.44
CA THR A 1005 -20.21 -38.19 -38.52
C THR A 1005 -21.62 -38.44 -39.08
N GLY A 1006 -22.33 -37.33 -39.38
CA GLY A 1006 -23.25 -37.09 -40.51
C GLY A 1006 -22.65 -36.07 -41.50
N SER A 1007 -23.33 -35.61 -42.55
CA SER A 1007 -22.72 -34.72 -43.56
C SER A 1007 -22.86 -33.21 -43.22
N ASN A 1008 -21.72 -32.49 -43.17
CA ASN A 1008 -21.51 -31.04 -42.86
C ASN A 1008 -21.82 -30.64 -41.40
N LEU A 1009 -20.78 -30.57 -40.56
CA LEU A 1009 -20.94 -30.52 -39.10
C LEU A 1009 -20.04 -29.46 -38.45
N ASP A 1010 -20.59 -28.28 -38.19
CA ASP A 1010 -19.98 -27.27 -37.32
C ASP A 1010 -20.27 -27.64 -35.85
N PHE A 1011 -19.47 -28.54 -35.29
CA PHE A 1011 -19.60 -28.94 -33.89
C PHE A 1011 -19.00 -27.89 -32.95
N THR A 1012 -19.76 -27.48 -31.93
CA THR A 1012 -19.32 -26.50 -30.95
C THR A 1012 -19.62 -26.93 -29.52
N THR A 1013 -18.79 -26.47 -28.58
CA THR A 1013 -19.03 -26.55 -27.14
C THR A 1013 -18.38 -25.33 -26.49
N ALA A 1014 -18.87 -24.90 -25.33
CA ALA A 1014 -18.28 -23.79 -24.59
C ALA A 1014 -17.37 -24.31 -23.48
N ILE A 1015 -16.12 -23.87 -23.44
CA ILE A 1015 -15.22 -24.11 -22.32
C ILE A 1015 -15.26 -22.92 -21.36
N THR A 1016 -15.55 -23.18 -20.10
CA THR A 1016 -15.52 -22.18 -19.02
C THR A 1016 -14.28 -22.37 -18.17
N TYR A 1017 -13.50 -21.30 -18.05
CA TYR A 1017 -12.40 -21.20 -17.11
C TYR A 1017 -12.88 -20.50 -15.84
N THR A 1018 -12.61 -21.05 -14.67
CA THR A 1018 -13.00 -20.49 -13.37
C THR A 1018 -11.80 -20.45 -12.45
N ALA A 1019 -11.44 -19.25 -11.97
CA ALA A 1019 -10.49 -19.07 -10.89
C ALA A 1019 -11.27 -19.07 -9.58
N VAL A 1020 -10.84 -19.89 -8.64
CA VAL A 1020 -11.44 -20.04 -7.33
C VAL A 1020 -10.37 -19.67 -6.30
N ASN A 1021 -10.71 -18.77 -5.38
CA ASN A 1021 -9.87 -18.45 -4.24
C ASN A 1021 -9.79 -19.70 -3.34
N ASP A 1022 -8.58 -20.15 -3.01
CA ASP A 1022 -8.37 -21.38 -2.23
C ASP A 1022 -8.47 -21.14 -0.72
#